data_AF-V7EVC6-F1
#
_entry.id   AF-V7EVC6-F1
#
_cell.length_a   1.000
_cell.length_b   1.000
_cell.length_c   1.000
_cell.angle_alpha   90.00
_cell.angle_beta   90.00
_cell.angle_gamma   90.00
#
_symmetry.space_group_name_H-M   'P 1'
#
loop_
_entity.id
_entity.type
_entity.pdbx_description
1 polymer ?
#
loop_
_entity_poly.entity_id
_entity_poly.type
_entity_poly.pdbx_seq_one_letter_code
_entity_poly.pdbx_strand_id
1 'polypeptide(L)'
;MNLSKASCFLHNFIFRAARAAACVLPGGRMVAFGTRDDQIGAILVVNLTRQPRRWRRVIRELRRFRMADGSPLTSIVNRFAAIDARDGRAIAATADVDPNYRIGDQLYVQPDKRLAECFSANEPVMMTRQETAVARSHIEVWKSIAKGPHKFVLVLEDDIWFRRGAAAAVDSGWQAALQRCRIEGGPRLLYLSYSDAGGTAERADVCDALFRPVRGLWFLSGYVLSKEGAVALLKAMPVIGPVDMWINYRFDELQALALSTPSILQRHDSGSDNSYSVLPFLARAGIVDAGSGDMPSNRIRVEPLLAWTKLGERDGLAMALSMLGLRVRVFDGHENQIDAAELSSLFDEFDALVDPPLSRRALSAALANADLKFVFEPDAPKRVGINLDDIPAPRTAVLSLDCTTIERWEPLCTFLGLAEPVEAFPLGASRSLRVFRDDRPYVERKSGPAPKKSINLIDDSPWVLPPHPDWPLRPQGARRHERSGSRIIHADMSSASPELPSVVETFPGNLATFAHETITYQDSGANISISVAEAGLRPYRSGAFASRRSFEQGRFEAGIRAARGSGLVTGFFLHRSDPRQEIDVELAGGDPRRMLVNVYFNPGDDGSNMSFGYRGTPCHIDLGFDSTLDIHMYAIDWQPGRIVWSVDGKVVHERVGWDPTPIPHLPMRLHANLWAPRSEKLAGQVDKATLPSTAAFRNISVFGTMDDRQRSPYMAPQLVDLNEP
;
A
#
# COMPACT_ATOMS: atom_id res chain seq x y z
N MET A 1 5.96 -1.90 24.26
CA MET A 1 6.41 -3.16 23.61
C MET A 1 5.19 -4.04 23.39
N ASN A 2 4.80 -4.26 22.14
CA ASN A 2 3.56 -4.96 21.81
C ASN A 2 3.75 -6.48 21.96
N LEU A 3 3.01 -7.13 22.85
CA LEU A 3 3.17 -8.56 23.19
C LEU A 3 2.97 -9.48 21.96
N SER A 4 2.20 -9.03 20.97
CA SER A 4 2.03 -9.71 19.67
C SER A 4 3.32 -9.72 18.83
N LYS A 5 4.08 -8.62 18.81
CA LYS A 5 5.38 -8.54 18.12
C LYS A 5 6.45 -9.42 18.79
N ALA A 6 6.44 -9.50 20.12
CA ALA A 6 7.36 -10.37 20.87
C ALA A 6 7.07 -11.87 20.63
N SER A 7 5.79 -12.26 20.56
CA SER A 7 5.37 -13.63 20.24
C SER A 7 5.75 -14.04 18.81
N CYS A 8 5.51 -13.17 17.83
CA CYS A 8 5.91 -13.41 16.44
C CYS A 8 7.43 -13.52 16.27
N PHE A 9 8.20 -12.66 16.95
CA PHE A 9 9.65 -12.72 16.95
C PHE A 9 10.19 -14.04 17.53
N LEU A 10 9.63 -14.49 18.65
CA LEU A 10 10.01 -15.75 19.29
C LEU A 10 9.64 -16.95 18.41
N HIS A 11 8.45 -16.94 17.79
CA HIS A 11 8.03 -17.99 16.86
C HIS A 11 8.96 -18.09 15.63
N ASN A 12 9.32 -16.95 15.05
CA ASN A 12 10.27 -16.88 13.93
C ASN A 12 11.67 -17.34 14.33
N PHE A 13 12.13 -17.01 15.54
CA PHE A 13 13.41 -17.47 16.07
C PHE A 13 13.43 -18.99 16.28
N ILE A 14 12.39 -19.55 16.90
CA ILE A 14 12.25 -20.99 17.13
C ILE A 14 12.22 -21.74 15.78
N PHE A 15 11.45 -21.24 14.81
CA PHE A 15 11.40 -21.83 13.47
C PHE A 15 12.78 -21.83 12.81
N ARG A 16 13.51 -20.71 12.85
CA ARG A 16 14.88 -20.59 12.31
C ARG A 16 15.83 -21.59 12.94
N ALA A 17 15.83 -21.70 14.28
CA ALA A 17 16.67 -22.64 15.01
C ALA A 17 16.33 -24.10 14.65
N ALA A 18 15.05 -24.44 14.63
CA ALA A 18 14.58 -25.78 14.27
C ALA A 18 14.91 -26.16 12.82
N ARG A 19 14.96 -25.19 11.88
CA ARG A 19 15.37 -25.43 10.49
C ARG A 19 16.89 -25.55 10.34
N ALA A 20 17.66 -24.73 11.04
CA ALA A 20 19.11 -24.87 11.07
C ALA A 20 19.53 -26.26 11.59
N ALA A 21 18.87 -26.77 12.64
CA ALA A 21 19.09 -28.13 13.15
C ALA A 21 18.65 -29.22 12.16
N ALA A 22 17.48 -29.08 11.53
CA ALA A 22 16.98 -30.07 10.57
C ALA A 22 17.85 -30.18 9.30
N CYS A 23 18.56 -29.10 8.93
CA CYS A 23 19.51 -29.10 7.81
C CYS A 23 20.75 -29.97 8.04
N VAL A 24 21.04 -30.37 9.28
CA VAL A 24 22.15 -31.27 9.60
C VAL A 24 21.77 -32.73 9.37
N LEU A 25 20.47 -33.05 9.40
CA LEU A 25 19.97 -34.41 9.18
C LEU A 25 19.89 -34.74 7.68
N PRO A 26 20.34 -35.94 7.26
CA PRO A 26 20.27 -36.37 5.87
C PRO A 26 18.80 -36.43 5.40
N GLY A 27 18.55 -35.87 4.23
CA GLY A 27 17.23 -35.79 3.59
C GLY A 27 16.86 -37.04 2.79
N GLY A 28 17.82 -37.92 2.53
CA GLY A 28 17.65 -39.17 1.79
C GLY A 28 18.02 -39.07 0.31
N ARG A 29 17.85 -40.20 -0.39
CA ARG A 29 18.04 -40.32 -1.84
C ARG A 29 16.72 -40.03 -2.55
N MET A 30 16.76 -39.28 -3.65
CA MET A 30 15.62 -38.98 -4.52
C MET A 30 15.89 -39.59 -5.89
N VAL A 31 15.15 -40.64 -6.25
CA VAL A 31 15.31 -41.33 -7.55
C VAL A 31 14.72 -40.55 -8.72
N ALA A 32 13.89 -39.54 -8.45
CA ALA A 32 13.35 -38.63 -9.46
C ALA A 32 14.42 -37.75 -10.14
N PHE A 33 15.59 -37.55 -9.52
CA PHE A 33 16.67 -36.70 -10.05
C PHE A 33 17.84 -37.54 -10.57
N GLY A 34 18.41 -37.09 -11.69
CA GLY A 34 19.56 -37.76 -12.32
C GLY A 34 19.73 -37.35 -13.78
N THR A 35 20.48 -38.16 -14.53
CA THR A 35 20.88 -37.87 -15.92
C THR A 35 20.06 -38.60 -16.97
N ARG A 36 19.14 -39.49 -16.57
CA ARG A 36 18.26 -40.21 -17.51
C ARG A 36 17.17 -39.27 -18.04
N ASP A 37 16.66 -39.57 -19.25
CA ASP A 37 15.63 -38.76 -19.90
C ASP A 37 14.27 -38.76 -19.15
N ASP A 38 14.03 -39.74 -18.28
CA ASP A 38 12.86 -39.84 -17.41
C ASP A 38 13.08 -39.18 -16.02
N GLN A 39 14.21 -38.48 -15.83
CA GLN A 39 14.57 -37.84 -14.57
C GLN A 39 14.65 -36.31 -14.69
N ILE A 40 14.53 -35.65 -13.54
CA ILE A 40 14.73 -34.21 -13.41
C ILE A 40 16.25 -33.95 -13.45
N GLY A 41 16.69 -33.29 -14.53
CA GLY A 41 18.11 -33.13 -14.85
C GLY A 41 18.75 -31.83 -14.36
N ALA A 42 17.93 -30.85 -13.96
CA ALA A 42 18.42 -29.57 -13.46
C ALA A 42 17.47 -28.95 -12.43
N ILE A 43 18.02 -28.10 -11.56
CA ILE A 43 17.29 -27.27 -10.62
C ILE A 43 17.66 -25.80 -10.86
N LEU A 44 16.66 -24.95 -11.14
CA LEU A 44 16.82 -23.50 -11.23
C LEU A 44 16.24 -22.86 -9.98
N VAL A 45 17.06 -22.09 -9.26
CA VAL A 45 16.60 -21.35 -8.08
C VAL A 45 16.55 -19.87 -8.42
N VAL A 46 15.33 -19.31 -8.46
CA VAL A 46 15.06 -17.90 -8.67
C VAL A 46 15.41 -17.13 -7.41
N ASN A 47 16.42 -16.26 -7.49
CA ASN A 47 16.91 -15.51 -6.34
C ASN A 47 17.43 -14.13 -6.76
N LEU A 48 17.07 -13.11 -5.99
CA LEU A 48 17.60 -11.76 -6.17
C LEU A 48 19.11 -11.72 -5.89
N THR A 49 19.88 -11.05 -6.76
CA THR A 49 21.34 -10.92 -6.61
C THR A 49 21.70 -10.28 -5.27
N ARG A 50 20.94 -9.25 -4.85
CA ARG A 50 21.07 -8.55 -3.56
C ARG A 50 20.67 -9.37 -2.32
N GLN A 51 20.13 -10.58 -2.48
CA GLN A 51 19.73 -11.48 -1.38
C GLN A 51 20.63 -12.73 -1.24
N PRO A 52 21.97 -12.61 -1.07
CA PRO A 52 22.88 -13.76 -1.00
C PRO A 52 22.69 -14.62 0.27
N ARG A 53 21.99 -14.09 1.28
CA ARG A 53 21.63 -14.85 2.48
C ARG A 53 20.54 -15.89 2.20
N ARG A 54 19.56 -15.56 1.34
CA ARG A 54 18.47 -16.48 0.96
C ARG A 54 19.01 -17.63 0.11
N TRP A 55 19.85 -17.31 -0.88
CA TRP A 55 20.62 -18.29 -1.66
C TRP A 55 21.35 -19.33 -0.78
N ARG A 56 22.13 -18.89 0.21
CA ARG A 56 22.85 -19.79 1.13
C ARG A 56 21.91 -20.70 1.94
N ARG A 57 20.67 -20.29 2.21
CA ARG A 57 19.69 -21.11 2.92
C ARG A 57 19.14 -22.21 2.02
N VAL A 58 18.75 -21.90 0.79
CA VAL A 58 18.26 -22.89 -0.18
C VAL A 58 19.32 -23.95 -0.45
N ILE A 59 20.58 -23.56 -0.68
CA ILE A 59 21.68 -24.50 -0.86
C ILE A 59 21.87 -25.41 0.36
N ARG A 60 21.67 -24.90 1.57
CA ARG A 60 21.76 -25.72 2.79
C ARG A 60 20.64 -26.75 2.87
N GLU A 61 19.41 -26.40 2.48
CA GLU A 61 18.29 -27.34 2.41
C GLU A 61 18.54 -28.43 1.34
N LEU A 62 18.98 -28.04 0.14
CA LEU A 62 19.23 -28.99 -0.96
C LEU A 62 20.41 -29.94 -0.68
N ARG A 63 21.42 -29.51 0.08
CA ARG A 63 22.59 -30.33 0.45
C ARG A 63 22.22 -31.61 1.22
N ARG A 64 21.04 -31.65 1.83
CA ARG A 64 20.54 -32.79 2.60
C ARG A 64 20.24 -34.00 1.70
N PHE A 65 19.95 -33.78 0.42
CA PHE A 65 19.45 -34.80 -0.49
C PHE A 65 20.56 -35.31 -1.44
N ARG A 66 20.35 -36.52 -1.97
CA ARG A 66 21.20 -37.16 -3.00
C ARG A 66 20.36 -37.59 -4.19
N MET A 67 20.95 -37.55 -5.39
CA MET A 67 20.31 -38.01 -6.64
C MET A 67 20.28 -39.54 -6.74
N ALA A 68 19.67 -40.06 -7.80
CA ALA A 68 19.61 -41.48 -8.08
C ALA A 68 20.99 -42.14 -8.15
N ASP A 69 22.06 -41.48 -8.58
CA ASP A 69 23.42 -42.05 -8.63
C ASP A 69 24.21 -41.88 -7.31
N GLY A 70 23.60 -41.29 -6.28
CA GLY A 70 24.24 -40.99 -5.00
C GLY A 70 25.02 -39.68 -4.95
N SER A 71 25.11 -38.94 -6.07
CA SER A 71 25.72 -37.61 -6.09
C SER A 71 24.86 -36.56 -5.35
N PRO A 72 25.44 -35.44 -4.88
CA PRO A 72 24.69 -34.39 -4.20
C PRO A 72 23.66 -33.73 -5.12
N LEU A 73 22.45 -33.50 -4.62
CA LEU A 73 21.42 -32.77 -5.39
C LEU A 73 21.89 -31.36 -5.79
N THR A 74 22.77 -30.76 -4.98
CA THR A 74 23.40 -29.46 -5.26
C THR A 74 24.28 -29.43 -6.52
N SER A 75 24.65 -30.58 -7.09
CA SER A 75 25.47 -30.66 -8.30
C SER A 75 24.75 -30.21 -9.57
N ILE A 76 23.41 -30.24 -9.56
CA ILE A 76 22.55 -29.84 -10.70
C ILE A 76 21.80 -28.52 -10.43
N VAL A 77 22.19 -27.79 -9.39
CA VAL A 77 21.54 -26.53 -8.99
C VAL A 77 22.24 -25.34 -9.63
N ASN A 78 21.48 -24.54 -10.37
CA ASN A 78 21.92 -23.28 -10.92
C ASN A 78 21.15 -22.12 -10.27
N ARG A 79 21.88 -21.07 -9.89
CA ARG A 79 21.28 -19.82 -9.43
C ARG A 79 20.75 -19.06 -10.65
N PHE A 80 19.48 -18.73 -10.65
CA PHE A 80 18.86 -17.88 -11.66
C PHE A 80 18.64 -16.48 -11.05
N ALA A 81 19.21 -15.46 -11.69
CA ALA A 81 19.06 -14.08 -11.21
C ALA A 81 17.63 -13.61 -11.44
N ALA A 82 16.90 -13.38 -10.35
CA ALA A 82 15.56 -12.81 -10.41
C ALA A 82 15.64 -11.34 -10.85
N ILE A 83 14.61 -10.87 -11.57
CA ILE A 83 14.43 -9.46 -11.89
C ILE A 83 14.09 -8.71 -10.60
N ASP A 84 14.77 -7.58 -10.37
CA ASP A 84 14.56 -6.77 -9.18
C ASP A 84 13.47 -5.72 -9.43
N ALA A 85 12.51 -5.63 -8.51
CA ALA A 85 11.42 -4.66 -8.55
C ALA A 85 11.91 -3.19 -8.60
N ARG A 86 13.15 -2.94 -8.19
CA ARG A 86 13.79 -1.61 -8.19
C ARG A 86 14.32 -1.22 -9.57
N ASP A 87 14.66 -2.19 -10.41
CA ASP A 87 15.10 -1.93 -11.79
C ASP A 87 13.88 -1.62 -12.67
N GLY A 88 13.58 -0.34 -12.83
CA GLY A 88 12.42 0.06 -13.61
C GLY A 88 12.57 -0.16 -15.12
N ARG A 89 13.78 -0.34 -15.67
CA ARG A 89 13.94 -0.78 -17.06
C ARG A 89 13.53 -2.24 -17.21
N ALA A 90 13.88 -3.06 -16.22
CA ALA A 90 13.45 -4.45 -16.14
C ALA A 90 11.98 -4.64 -15.74
N ILE A 91 11.21 -3.56 -15.54
CA ILE A 91 9.77 -3.63 -15.21
C ILE A 91 8.92 -2.78 -16.15
N ALA A 92 9.54 -1.89 -16.93
CA ALA A 92 8.86 -1.13 -17.97
C ALA A 92 8.02 -2.06 -18.85
N ALA A 93 6.85 -1.58 -19.26
CA ALA A 93 5.86 -2.35 -20.01
C ALA A 93 6.53 -3.11 -21.17
N THR A 94 6.63 -4.43 -21.02
CA THR A 94 7.07 -5.36 -22.06
C THR A 94 5.87 -6.07 -22.63
N ALA A 95 5.92 -6.46 -23.89
CA ALA A 95 4.89 -7.32 -24.51
C ALA A 95 4.71 -8.68 -23.80
N ASP A 96 5.62 -9.07 -22.89
CA ASP A 96 5.59 -10.35 -22.18
C ASP A 96 4.62 -10.37 -20.98
N VAL A 97 4.30 -9.21 -20.37
CA VAL A 97 3.46 -9.11 -19.16
C VAL A 97 2.47 -7.96 -19.30
N ASP A 98 1.18 -8.26 -19.13
CA ASP A 98 0.14 -7.25 -18.93
C ASP A 98 -0.13 -7.11 -17.42
N PRO A 99 0.22 -5.97 -16.81
CA PRO A 99 0.03 -5.77 -15.38
C PRO A 99 -1.44 -5.54 -14.99
N ASN A 100 -2.35 -5.35 -15.95
CA ASN A 100 -3.75 -5.09 -15.69
C ASN A 100 -4.53 -6.39 -15.70
N TYR A 101 -5.15 -6.71 -14.57
CA TYR A 101 -6.08 -7.82 -14.44
C TYR A 101 -7.34 -7.35 -13.74
N ARG A 102 -8.28 -8.26 -13.48
CA ARG A 102 -9.58 -7.93 -12.91
C ARG A 102 -9.84 -8.71 -11.63
N ILE A 103 -10.73 -8.18 -10.78
CA ILE A 103 -11.22 -8.93 -9.61
C ILE A 103 -11.84 -10.28 -10.01
N GLY A 104 -12.44 -10.38 -11.19
CA GLY A 104 -12.92 -11.65 -11.74
C GLY A 104 -11.84 -12.72 -11.89
N ASP A 105 -10.60 -12.33 -12.20
CA ASP A 105 -9.48 -13.27 -12.32
C ASP A 105 -9.05 -13.81 -10.95
N GLN A 106 -9.06 -12.94 -9.92
CA GLN A 106 -8.86 -13.35 -8.53
C GLN A 106 -9.96 -14.33 -8.08
N LEU A 107 -11.22 -14.00 -8.37
CA LEU A 107 -12.39 -14.82 -8.00
C LEU A 107 -12.44 -16.15 -8.74
N TYR A 108 -11.86 -16.24 -9.94
CA TYR A 108 -11.73 -17.51 -10.65
C TYR A 108 -10.84 -18.48 -9.86
N VAL A 109 -9.69 -17.99 -9.36
CA VAL A 109 -8.74 -18.81 -8.59
C VAL A 109 -9.24 -19.06 -7.17
N GLN A 110 -9.71 -18.02 -6.48
CA GLN A 110 -10.25 -18.11 -5.13
C GLN A 110 -11.62 -17.44 -5.06
N PRO A 111 -12.72 -18.19 -5.28
CA PRO A 111 -14.06 -17.67 -5.12
C PRO A 111 -14.28 -17.14 -3.71
N ASP A 112 -14.69 -15.88 -3.60
CA ASP A 112 -15.04 -15.25 -2.33
C ASP A 112 -16.30 -14.41 -2.51
N LYS A 113 -17.36 -14.80 -1.78
CA LYS A 113 -18.67 -14.13 -1.87
C LYS A 113 -18.58 -12.66 -1.46
N ARG A 114 -17.79 -12.35 -0.43
CA ARG A 114 -17.70 -11.00 0.11
C ARG A 114 -16.95 -10.08 -0.86
N LEU A 115 -15.88 -10.57 -1.47
CA LEU A 115 -15.15 -9.82 -2.49
C LEU A 115 -16.05 -9.53 -3.70
N ALA A 116 -16.82 -10.53 -4.15
CA ALA A 116 -17.76 -10.39 -5.28
C ALA A 116 -18.95 -9.46 -5.00
N GLU A 117 -19.38 -9.33 -3.73
CA GLU A 117 -20.38 -8.34 -3.32
C GLU A 117 -19.82 -6.91 -3.32
N CYS A 118 -18.52 -6.74 -3.00
CA CYS A 118 -17.90 -5.42 -2.87
C CYS A 118 -17.44 -4.84 -4.20
N PHE A 119 -17.02 -5.69 -5.15
CA PHE A 119 -16.40 -5.27 -6.39
C PHE A 119 -17.00 -6.00 -7.59
N SER A 120 -17.13 -5.28 -8.70
CA SER A 120 -17.49 -5.90 -9.98
C SER A 120 -16.40 -6.88 -10.41
N ALA A 121 -16.77 -7.96 -11.08
CA ALA A 121 -15.80 -8.86 -11.69
C ALA A 121 -14.91 -8.16 -12.74
N ASN A 122 -15.34 -7.02 -13.28
CA ASN A 122 -14.57 -6.19 -14.21
C ASN A 122 -13.75 -5.08 -13.53
N GLU A 123 -13.79 -4.99 -12.20
CA GLU A 123 -13.00 -3.99 -11.46
C GLU A 123 -11.51 -4.19 -11.76
N PRO A 124 -10.83 -3.16 -12.31
CA PRO A 124 -9.43 -3.29 -12.70
C PRO A 124 -8.53 -3.32 -11.45
N VAL A 125 -7.53 -4.19 -11.51
CA VAL A 125 -6.46 -4.27 -10.53
C VAL A 125 -5.14 -4.20 -11.28
N MET A 126 -4.25 -3.31 -10.82
CA MET A 126 -2.93 -3.14 -11.39
C MET A 126 -1.92 -3.87 -10.51
N MET A 127 -1.15 -4.78 -11.10
CA MET A 127 -0.03 -5.43 -10.44
C MET A 127 0.95 -4.42 -9.87
N THR A 128 1.52 -4.76 -8.74
CA THR A 128 2.69 -4.06 -8.21
C THR A 128 3.91 -4.29 -9.10
N ARG A 129 4.92 -3.42 -8.96
CA ARG A 129 6.24 -3.62 -9.60
C ARG A 129 6.87 -4.95 -9.17
N GLN A 130 6.64 -5.37 -7.92
CA GLN A 130 7.10 -6.64 -7.37
C GLN A 130 6.45 -7.83 -8.08
N GLU A 131 5.12 -7.84 -8.23
CA GLU A 131 4.43 -8.90 -8.95
C GLU A 131 4.88 -8.97 -10.41
N THR A 132 5.11 -7.81 -11.04
CA THR A 132 5.61 -7.75 -12.43
C THR A 132 7.01 -8.35 -12.54
N ALA A 133 7.90 -8.01 -11.59
CA ALA A 133 9.25 -8.56 -11.52
C ALA A 133 9.25 -10.08 -11.27
N VAL A 134 8.34 -10.59 -10.44
CA VAL A 134 8.14 -12.03 -10.23
C VAL A 134 7.68 -12.69 -11.53
N ALA A 135 6.65 -12.18 -12.19
CA ALA A 135 6.15 -12.74 -13.45
C ALA A 135 7.25 -12.81 -14.52
N ARG A 136 7.99 -11.71 -14.71
CA ARG A 136 9.12 -11.68 -15.65
C ARG A 136 10.24 -12.65 -15.28
N SER A 137 10.54 -12.82 -13.99
CA SER A 137 11.55 -13.78 -13.53
C SER A 137 11.18 -15.21 -13.93
N HIS A 138 9.90 -15.58 -13.81
CA HIS A 138 9.40 -16.88 -14.25
C HIS A 138 9.43 -17.02 -15.78
N ILE A 139 9.07 -15.97 -16.53
CA ILE A 139 9.17 -15.97 -18.00
C ILE A 139 10.61 -16.22 -18.47
N GLU A 140 11.61 -15.56 -17.86
CA GLU A 140 13.02 -15.77 -18.20
C GLU A 140 13.49 -17.19 -17.84
N VAL A 141 12.99 -17.77 -16.74
CA VAL A 141 13.18 -19.19 -16.42
C VAL A 141 12.60 -20.09 -17.52
N TRP A 142 11.37 -19.81 -17.98
CA TRP A 142 10.74 -20.61 -19.05
C TRP A 142 11.52 -20.50 -20.37
N LYS A 143 11.98 -19.30 -20.74
CA LYS A 143 12.88 -19.09 -21.90
C LYS A 143 14.16 -19.92 -21.77
N SER A 144 14.74 -19.97 -20.58
CA SER A 144 15.93 -20.78 -20.29
C SER A 144 15.67 -22.28 -20.41
N ILE A 145 14.53 -22.76 -19.91
CA ILE A 145 14.14 -24.19 -19.99
C ILE A 145 13.85 -24.58 -21.45
N ALA A 146 13.11 -23.76 -22.18
CA ALA A 146 12.75 -24.00 -23.58
C ALA A 146 13.98 -24.09 -24.50
N LYS A 147 15.08 -23.38 -24.19
CA LYS A 147 16.35 -23.43 -24.93
C LYS A 147 17.35 -24.45 -24.37
N GLY A 148 17.13 -24.91 -23.14
CA GLY A 148 18.06 -25.76 -22.41
C GLY A 148 18.14 -27.22 -22.92
N PRO A 149 19.15 -27.97 -22.45
CA PRO A 149 19.36 -29.36 -22.83
C PRO A 149 18.52 -30.36 -22.02
N HIS A 150 18.01 -29.96 -20.86
CA HIS A 150 17.29 -30.86 -19.95
C HIS A 150 15.81 -30.94 -20.29
N LYS A 151 15.28 -32.16 -20.35
CA LYS A 151 13.86 -32.41 -20.62
C LYS A 151 12.95 -31.94 -19.48
N PHE A 152 13.35 -32.19 -18.23
CA PHE A 152 12.61 -31.79 -17.04
C PHE A 152 13.51 -30.99 -16.10
N VAL A 153 13.00 -29.86 -15.63
CA VAL A 153 13.71 -28.92 -14.75
C VAL A 153 12.84 -28.58 -13.56
N LEU A 154 13.39 -28.70 -12.35
CA LEU A 154 12.74 -28.20 -11.14
C LEU A 154 13.05 -26.71 -10.97
N VAL A 155 12.01 -25.89 -10.89
CA VAL A 155 12.11 -24.46 -10.56
C VAL A 155 11.77 -24.28 -9.09
N LEU A 156 12.58 -23.51 -8.36
CA LEU A 156 12.39 -23.15 -6.96
C LEU A 156 12.53 -21.65 -6.74
N GLU A 157 11.73 -21.09 -5.85
CA GLU A 157 11.96 -19.77 -5.26
C GLU A 157 12.97 -19.82 -4.08
N ASP A 158 13.41 -18.65 -3.62
CA ASP A 158 14.46 -18.54 -2.60
C ASP A 158 14.00 -18.62 -1.14
N ASP A 159 12.69 -18.75 -0.93
CA ASP A 159 12.00 -18.74 0.36
C ASP A 159 11.30 -20.08 0.66
N ILE A 160 11.84 -21.18 0.13
CA ILE A 160 11.30 -22.53 0.31
C ILE A 160 11.98 -23.32 1.43
N TRP A 161 11.32 -24.40 1.86
CA TRP A 161 11.90 -25.49 2.64
C TRP A 161 11.20 -26.83 2.37
N PHE A 162 11.90 -27.95 2.62
CA PHE A 162 11.39 -29.29 2.37
C PHE A 162 10.79 -29.91 3.63
N ARG A 163 9.56 -30.42 3.52
CA ARG A 163 8.89 -31.11 4.64
C ARG A 163 9.58 -32.42 5.01
N ARG A 164 9.27 -32.96 6.19
CA ARG A 164 9.69 -34.32 6.54
C ARG A 164 9.03 -35.33 5.58
N GLY A 165 9.82 -36.24 5.02
CA GLY A 165 9.34 -37.20 4.02
C GLY A 165 9.21 -36.63 2.60
N ALA A 166 9.74 -35.43 2.33
CA ALA A 166 9.68 -34.83 1.00
C ALA A 166 10.31 -35.71 -0.08
N ALA A 167 11.45 -36.37 0.19
CA ALA A 167 12.09 -37.26 -0.79
C ALA A 167 11.16 -38.38 -1.28
N ALA A 168 10.54 -39.11 -0.36
CA ALA A 168 9.60 -40.17 -0.71
C ALA A 168 8.34 -39.64 -1.44
N ALA A 169 7.83 -38.48 -1.02
CA ALA A 169 6.67 -37.86 -1.67
C ALA A 169 6.98 -37.40 -3.10
N VAL A 170 8.15 -36.79 -3.33
CA VAL A 170 8.61 -36.37 -4.66
C VAL A 170 8.83 -37.59 -5.55
N ASP A 171 9.49 -38.64 -5.06
CA ASP A 171 9.73 -39.86 -5.85
C ASP A 171 8.43 -40.57 -6.22
N SER A 172 7.53 -40.77 -5.26
CA SER A 172 6.22 -41.39 -5.49
C SER A 172 5.37 -40.59 -6.48
N GLY A 173 5.30 -39.27 -6.28
CA GLY A 173 4.58 -38.37 -7.18
C GLY A 173 5.19 -38.30 -8.58
N TRP A 174 6.51 -38.28 -8.71
CA TRP A 174 7.19 -38.28 -10.01
C TRP A 174 6.91 -39.56 -10.80
N GLN A 175 7.01 -40.72 -10.15
CA GLN A 175 6.69 -42.01 -10.78
C GLN A 175 5.21 -42.08 -11.22
N ALA A 176 4.29 -41.65 -10.36
CA ALA A 176 2.88 -41.58 -10.71
C ALA A 176 2.63 -40.62 -11.90
N ALA A 177 3.35 -39.49 -11.97
CA ALA A 177 3.21 -38.52 -13.04
C ALA A 177 3.73 -39.08 -14.38
N LEU A 178 4.89 -39.75 -14.38
CA LEU A 178 5.43 -40.44 -15.55
C LEU A 178 4.49 -41.55 -16.06
N GLN A 179 3.88 -42.31 -15.14
CA GLN A 179 2.92 -43.36 -15.52
C GLN A 179 1.68 -42.74 -16.17
N ARG A 180 1.18 -41.65 -15.61
CA ARG A 180 -0.03 -40.96 -16.08
C ARG A 180 0.16 -40.24 -17.41
N CYS A 181 1.36 -39.72 -17.65
CA CYS A 181 1.73 -38.99 -18.86
C CYS A 181 2.67 -39.80 -19.76
N ARG A 182 2.53 -41.14 -19.78
CA ARG A 182 3.45 -42.04 -20.50
C ARG A 182 3.41 -41.79 -22.01
N ILE A 183 2.22 -41.50 -22.56
CA ILE A 183 2.01 -41.29 -24.00
C ILE A 183 2.65 -39.96 -24.43
N GLU A 184 2.57 -38.95 -23.57
CA GLU A 184 3.11 -37.60 -23.77
C GLU A 184 4.61 -37.51 -23.50
N GLY A 185 5.22 -38.60 -23.02
CA GLY A 185 6.63 -38.66 -22.66
C GLY A 185 6.97 -37.99 -21.33
N GLY A 186 5.98 -37.75 -20.46
CA GLY A 186 6.10 -37.18 -19.11
C GLY A 186 5.23 -35.93 -18.89
N PRO A 187 5.14 -35.43 -17.64
CA PRO A 187 4.28 -34.29 -17.32
C PRO A 187 4.87 -32.99 -17.84
N ARG A 188 4.05 -32.11 -18.44
CA ARG A 188 4.48 -30.76 -18.84
C ARG A 188 4.67 -29.84 -17.65
N LEU A 189 3.82 -29.98 -16.62
CA LEU A 189 3.88 -29.24 -15.36
C LEU A 189 3.50 -30.14 -14.19
N LEU A 190 4.35 -30.18 -13.15
CA LEU A 190 4.07 -30.87 -11.89
C LEU A 190 4.36 -29.95 -10.69
N TYR A 191 3.34 -29.61 -9.93
CA TYR A 191 3.46 -28.84 -8.69
C TYR A 191 3.99 -29.70 -7.53
N LEU A 192 5.05 -29.21 -6.89
CA LEU A 192 5.60 -29.77 -5.64
C LEU A 192 5.37 -28.86 -4.42
N SER A 193 5.11 -27.58 -4.67
CA SER A 193 4.77 -26.54 -3.71
C SER A 193 3.55 -25.76 -4.20
N TYR A 194 2.54 -25.64 -3.35
CA TYR A 194 1.36 -24.80 -3.59
C TYR A 194 0.66 -24.53 -2.26
N SER A 195 -0.20 -23.52 -2.24
CA SER A 195 -1.24 -23.36 -1.21
C SER A 195 -2.60 -23.50 -1.85
N ASP A 196 -3.51 -24.22 -1.18
CA ASP A 196 -4.91 -24.21 -1.58
C ASP A 196 -5.52 -22.83 -1.35
N ALA A 197 -6.35 -22.38 -2.28
CA ALA A 197 -7.10 -21.13 -2.24
C ALA A 197 -8.18 -21.13 -1.14
N GLY A 198 -7.78 -21.13 0.12
CA GLY A 198 -8.71 -21.14 1.26
C GLY A 198 -9.63 -22.37 1.30
N GLY A 199 -9.19 -23.49 0.73
CA GLY A 199 -9.98 -24.72 0.61
C GLY A 199 -10.95 -24.77 -0.58
N THR A 200 -10.90 -23.78 -1.48
CA THR A 200 -11.77 -23.72 -2.68
C THR A 200 -11.14 -24.34 -3.94
N ALA A 201 -9.97 -24.96 -3.80
CA ALA A 201 -9.26 -25.59 -4.92
C ALA A 201 -10.09 -26.71 -5.54
N GLU A 202 -10.29 -26.65 -6.86
CA GLU A 202 -11.04 -27.62 -7.62
C GLU A 202 -10.08 -28.66 -8.21
N ARG A 203 -10.36 -29.94 -7.95
CA ARG A 203 -9.45 -31.05 -8.25
C ARG A 203 -10.17 -32.13 -9.04
N ALA A 204 -9.51 -32.59 -10.10
CA ALA A 204 -9.94 -33.72 -10.90
C ALA A 204 -8.98 -34.91 -10.75
N ASP A 205 -9.50 -36.09 -11.04
CA ASP A 205 -8.79 -37.37 -11.05
C ASP A 205 -7.78 -37.61 -9.91
N VAL A 206 -8.26 -37.45 -8.68
CA VAL A 206 -7.46 -37.55 -7.44
C VAL A 206 -7.01 -38.99 -7.18
N CYS A 207 -5.75 -39.17 -6.79
CA CYS A 207 -5.22 -40.40 -6.20
C CYS A 207 -4.32 -40.09 -4.99
N ASP A 208 -3.76 -41.13 -4.35
CA ASP A 208 -2.94 -40.97 -3.14
C ASP A 208 -1.68 -40.09 -3.35
N ALA A 209 -1.13 -40.10 -4.57
CA ALA A 209 0.10 -39.38 -4.89
C ALA A 209 -0.13 -38.05 -5.58
N LEU A 210 -1.15 -37.95 -6.45
CA LEU A 210 -1.37 -36.82 -7.36
C LEU A 210 -2.85 -36.46 -7.54
N PHE A 211 -3.09 -35.26 -8.06
CA PHE A 211 -4.36 -34.87 -8.67
C PHE A 211 -4.12 -33.94 -9.87
N ARG A 212 -5.16 -33.73 -10.68
CA ARG A 212 -5.19 -32.68 -11.71
C ARG A 212 -5.84 -31.43 -11.12
N PRO A 213 -5.11 -30.30 -10.98
CA PRO A 213 -5.74 -29.05 -10.57
C PRO A 213 -6.58 -28.50 -11.73
N VAL A 214 -7.85 -28.18 -11.44
CA VAL A 214 -8.70 -27.42 -12.35
C VAL A 214 -8.45 -25.93 -12.16
N ARG A 215 -8.41 -25.48 -10.88
CA ARG A 215 -8.05 -24.12 -10.44
C ARG A 215 -7.88 -24.08 -8.91
N GLY A 216 -7.40 -22.95 -8.40
CA GLY A 216 -7.32 -22.65 -6.97
C GLY A 216 -6.02 -23.09 -6.31
N LEU A 217 -4.92 -23.15 -7.06
CA LEU A 217 -3.58 -23.29 -6.50
C LEU A 217 -2.87 -21.93 -6.51
N TRP A 218 -2.47 -21.48 -5.33
CA TRP A 218 -1.56 -20.34 -5.13
C TRP A 218 -0.12 -20.83 -4.98
N PHE A 219 0.81 -19.88 -5.16
CA PHE A 219 2.25 -20.06 -5.14
C PHE A 219 2.79 -20.81 -6.35
N LEU A 220 3.85 -20.25 -6.93
CA LEU A 220 4.63 -20.87 -8.00
C LEU A 220 6.06 -21.18 -7.53
N SER A 221 6.22 -21.43 -6.22
CA SER A 221 7.52 -21.49 -5.53
C SER A 221 8.28 -22.80 -5.69
N GLY A 222 7.63 -23.85 -6.19
CA GLY A 222 8.26 -25.15 -6.42
C GLY A 222 7.50 -26.04 -7.40
N TYR A 223 7.99 -26.16 -8.62
CA TYR A 223 7.35 -26.94 -9.69
C TYR A 223 8.36 -27.53 -10.66
N VAL A 224 8.04 -28.70 -11.22
CA VAL A 224 8.80 -29.30 -12.32
C VAL A 224 8.14 -28.90 -13.62
N LEU A 225 8.93 -28.41 -14.57
CA LEU A 225 8.49 -27.98 -15.89
C LEU A 225 9.26 -28.77 -16.96
N SER A 226 8.54 -29.29 -17.96
CA SER A 226 9.17 -29.89 -19.13
C SER A 226 9.56 -28.83 -20.16
N LYS A 227 10.44 -29.17 -21.09
CA LYS A 227 10.79 -28.31 -22.23
C LYS A 227 9.55 -27.93 -23.06
N GLU A 228 8.67 -28.90 -23.30
CA GLU A 228 7.40 -28.71 -24.02
C GLU A 228 6.43 -27.84 -23.21
N GLY A 229 6.37 -28.03 -21.89
CA GLY A 229 5.60 -27.17 -20.99
C GLY A 229 6.07 -25.73 -21.02
N ALA A 230 7.39 -25.50 -21.00
CA ALA A 230 7.97 -24.16 -21.12
C ALA A 230 7.62 -23.50 -22.47
N VAL A 231 7.68 -24.25 -23.57
CA VAL A 231 7.28 -23.75 -24.90
C VAL A 231 5.78 -23.41 -24.95
N ALA A 232 4.92 -24.23 -24.34
CA ALA A 232 3.49 -23.95 -24.26
C ALA A 232 3.20 -22.66 -23.49
N LEU A 233 3.83 -22.48 -22.32
CA LEU A 233 3.71 -21.24 -21.53
C LEU A 233 4.14 -20.00 -22.31
N LEU A 234 5.25 -20.07 -23.04
CA LEU A 234 5.74 -18.96 -23.85
C LEU A 234 4.82 -18.64 -25.04
N LYS A 235 4.11 -19.63 -25.59
CA LYS A 235 3.11 -19.41 -26.66
C LYS A 235 1.82 -18.79 -26.12
N ALA A 236 1.50 -19.03 -24.86
CA ALA A 236 0.30 -18.49 -24.21
C ALA A 236 0.45 -17.04 -23.70
N MET A 237 1.65 -16.45 -23.83
CA MET A 237 1.93 -15.07 -23.44
C MET A 237 1.01 -14.06 -24.16
N PRO A 238 0.75 -12.88 -23.56
CA PRO A 238 1.34 -12.35 -22.32
C PRO A 238 0.84 -13.03 -21.04
N VAL A 239 1.64 -12.94 -19.97
CA VAL A 239 1.16 -13.21 -18.61
C VAL A 239 0.30 -12.03 -18.16
N ILE A 240 -0.96 -12.27 -17.84
CA ILE A 240 -1.94 -11.24 -17.44
C ILE A 240 -2.17 -11.37 -15.93
N GLY A 241 -1.80 -10.35 -15.16
CA GLY A 241 -1.88 -10.38 -13.69
C GLY A 241 -0.77 -11.22 -13.02
N PRO A 242 -0.86 -11.43 -11.69
CA PRO A 242 0.11 -12.23 -10.94
C PRO A 242 0.33 -13.61 -11.58
N VAL A 243 1.59 -14.05 -11.69
CA VAL A 243 1.93 -15.26 -12.46
C VAL A 243 1.33 -16.54 -11.87
N ASP A 244 1.19 -16.61 -10.55
CA ASP A 244 0.56 -17.72 -9.84
C ASP A 244 -0.97 -17.69 -9.93
N MET A 245 -1.58 -16.53 -10.20
CA MET A 245 -2.98 -16.45 -10.64
C MET A 245 -3.11 -16.92 -12.09
N TRP A 246 -2.34 -16.34 -13.01
CA TRP A 246 -2.43 -16.59 -14.46
C TRP A 246 -2.22 -18.06 -14.83
N ILE A 247 -1.30 -18.75 -14.16
CA ILE A 247 -1.01 -20.17 -14.43
C ILE A 247 -2.22 -21.09 -14.22
N ASN A 248 -3.20 -20.72 -13.38
CA ASN A 248 -4.42 -21.50 -13.18
C ASN A 248 -5.23 -21.63 -14.48
N TYR A 249 -5.22 -20.59 -15.34
CA TYR A 249 -5.86 -20.63 -16.66
C TYR A 249 -5.12 -21.50 -17.68
N ARG A 250 -3.93 -21.99 -17.33
CA ARG A 250 -3.10 -22.83 -18.20
C ARG A 250 -3.08 -24.30 -17.77
N PHE A 251 -3.75 -24.66 -16.68
CA PHE A 251 -3.70 -26.03 -16.15
C PHE A 251 -4.20 -27.08 -17.13
N ASP A 252 -5.31 -26.81 -17.84
CA ASP A 252 -5.85 -27.74 -18.83
C ASP A 252 -4.90 -27.90 -20.04
N GLU A 253 -4.43 -26.79 -20.61
CA GLU A 253 -3.48 -26.78 -21.73
C GLU A 253 -2.15 -27.50 -21.42
N LEU A 254 -1.66 -27.34 -20.18
CA LEU A 254 -0.47 -28.01 -19.69
C LEU A 254 -0.75 -29.44 -19.22
N GLN A 255 -2.00 -29.85 -19.12
CA GLN A 255 -2.43 -31.05 -18.42
C GLN A 255 -1.74 -31.19 -17.07
N ALA A 256 -1.76 -30.10 -16.29
CA ALA A 256 -0.99 -29.96 -15.06
C ALA A 256 -1.31 -31.09 -14.06
N LEU A 257 -0.31 -31.41 -13.26
CA LEU A 257 -0.43 -32.32 -12.13
C LEU A 257 0.09 -31.62 -10.87
N ALA A 258 -0.38 -32.06 -9.71
CA ALA A 258 0.09 -31.60 -8.42
C ALA A 258 0.18 -32.78 -7.45
N LEU A 259 1.18 -32.76 -6.56
CA LEU A 259 1.24 -33.73 -5.45
C LEU A 259 -0.01 -33.61 -4.58
N SER A 260 -0.60 -34.72 -4.13
CA SER A 260 -1.77 -34.70 -3.23
C SER A 260 -1.50 -34.00 -1.90
N THR A 261 -0.23 -33.89 -1.50
CA THR A 261 0.20 -32.97 -0.45
C THR A 261 1.51 -32.30 -0.85
N PRO A 262 1.65 -30.97 -0.69
CA PRO A 262 2.87 -30.26 -1.06
C PRO A 262 4.05 -30.81 -0.25
N SER A 263 5.17 -31.04 -0.94
CA SER A 263 6.42 -31.55 -0.34
C SER A 263 7.42 -30.42 -0.05
N ILE A 264 7.23 -29.29 -0.72
CA ILE A 264 7.98 -28.06 -0.59
C ILE A 264 7.01 -27.00 -0.08
N LEU A 265 7.41 -26.22 0.91
CA LEU A 265 6.59 -25.19 1.55
C LEU A 265 7.34 -23.86 1.55
N GLN A 266 6.59 -22.76 1.48
CA GLN A 266 7.15 -21.42 1.67
C GLN A 266 7.45 -21.15 3.16
N ARG A 267 8.38 -20.24 3.38
CA ARG A 267 8.82 -19.80 4.70
C ARG A 267 8.04 -18.57 5.13
N HIS A 268 7.55 -18.57 6.37
CA HIS A 268 6.87 -17.42 6.96
C HIS A 268 7.76 -16.59 7.90
N ASP A 269 9.02 -17.02 8.12
CA ASP A 269 9.94 -16.43 9.09
C ASP A 269 10.81 -15.30 8.52
N SER A 270 10.57 -14.89 7.28
CA SER A 270 11.28 -13.81 6.60
C SER A 270 10.25 -12.81 6.09
N GLY A 271 10.44 -11.52 6.36
CA GLY A 271 9.62 -10.48 5.72
C GLY A 271 9.76 -10.62 4.21
N SER A 272 8.62 -10.70 3.51
CA SER A 272 8.61 -10.63 2.06
C SER A 272 8.84 -9.19 1.64
N ASP A 273 9.71 -8.97 0.65
CA ASP A 273 9.84 -7.65 0.01
C ASP A 273 8.69 -7.43 -1.01
N ASN A 274 7.81 -8.43 -1.21
CA ASN A 274 6.70 -8.39 -2.16
C ASN A 274 5.51 -7.63 -1.59
N SER A 275 4.89 -6.82 -2.43
CA SER A 275 3.57 -6.23 -2.22
C SER A 275 2.59 -6.94 -3.15
N TYR A 276 1.34 -7.12 -2.72
CA TYR A 276 0.31 -7.83 -3.48
C TYR A 276 -0.82 -6.87 -3.82
N SER A 277 -1.11 -6.69 -5.12
CA SER A 277 -2.08 -5.69 -5.58
C SER A 277 -3.51 -5.96 -5.13
N VAL A 278 -3.84 -7.20 -4.76
CA VAL A 278 -5.19 -7.58 -4.31
C VAL A 278 -5.47 -7.26 -2.84
N LEU A 279 -4.44 -7.08 -2.00
CA LEU A 279 -4.61 -6.89 -0.55
C LEU A 279 -5.49 -5.69 -0.18
N PRO A 280 -5.38 -4.51 -0.82
CA PRO A 280 -6.29 -3.40 -0.56
C PRO A 280 -7.76 -3.76 -0.80
N PHE A 281 -8.07 -4.55 -1.82
CA PHE A 281 -9.43 -5.00 -2.13
C PHE A 281 -9.94 -6.01 -1.10
N LEU A 282 -9.10 -6.97 -0.69
CA LEU A 282 -9.45 -7.92 0.38
C LEU A 282 -9.68 -7.20 1.72
N ALA A 283 -8.89 -6.17 2.02
CA ALA A 283 -9.04 -5.35 3.21
C ALA A 283 -10.34 -4.55 3.19
N ARG A 284 -10.65 -3.93 2.04
CA ARG A 284 -11.91 -3.22 1.79
C ARG A 284 -13.11 -4.14 1.80
N ALA A 285 -12.99 -5.38 1.35
CA ALA A 285 -14.03 -6.40 1.50
C ALA A 285 -14.20 -6.85 2.97
N GLY A 286 -13.19 -6.61 3.81
CA GLY A 286 -13.15 -7.02 5.21
C GLY A 286 -12.76 -8.48 5.43
N ILE A 287 -12.13 -9.10 4.43
CA ILE A 287 -11.66 -10.50 4.44
C ILE A 287 -10.33 -10.59 5.20
N VAL A 288 -9.45 -9.62 4.97
CA VAL A 288 -8.18 -9.49 5.69
C VAL A 288 -8.17 -8.20 6.50
N ASP A 289 -7.44 -8.21 7.60
CA ASP A 289 -7.17 -7.02 8.38
C ASP A 289 -5.71 -6.62 8.16
N ALA A 290 -5.40 -6.34 6.90
CA ALA A 290 -4.09 -5.82 6.52
C ALA A 290 -3.98 -4.39 7.06
N GLY A 291 -3.18 -4.20 8.11
CA GLY A 291 -2.87 -2.84 8.59
C GLY A 291 -2.18 -2.02 7.51
N SER A 292 -2.20 -0.69 7.68
CA SER A 292 -1.24 0.21 7.01
C SER A 292 0.17 -0.39 7.09
N GLY A 293 0.95 -0.30 6.01
CA GLY A 293 2.27 -0.92 5.90
C GLY A 293 3.16 -0.68 7.12
N ASP A 294 4.12 -1.58 7.35
CA ASP A 294 5.07 -1.42 8.46
C ASP A 294 5.64 0.00 8.46
N MET A 295 5.46 0.71 9.58
CA MET A 295 6.07 2.02 9.80
C MET A 295 7.57 1.92 9.48
N PRO A 296 8.18 2.91 8.81
CA PRO A 296 9.62 2.92 8.59
C PRO A 296 10.32 2.69 9.93
N SER A 297 11.14 1.63 10.00
CA SER A 297 11.78 1.24 11.25
C SER A 297 12.77 2.32 11.67
N ASN A 298 12.43 3.08 12.72
CA ASN A 298 13.15 4.23 13.25
C ASN A 298 13.34 5.37 12.24
N ARG A 299 13.07 6.60 12.69
CA ARG A 299 13.39 7.83 11.96
C ARG A 299 14.88 7.81 11.60
N ILE A 300 15.19 7.62 10.32
CA ILE A 300 16.57 7.65 9.83
C ILE A 300 17.00 9.11 9.90
N ARG A 301 17.94 9.43 10.80
CA ARG A 301 18.51 10.78 10.86
C ARG A 301 19.47 10.94 9.70
N VAL A 302 19.05 11.72 8.71
CA VAL A 302 19.91 12.24 7.65
C VAL A 302 20.46 13.58 8.14
N GLU A 303 21.68 13.93 7.72
CA GLU A 303 22.22 15.26 7.97
C GLU A 303 21.36 16.34 7.29
N PRO A 304 21.31 17.57 7.83
CA PRO A 304 20.45 18.61 7.27
C PRO A 304 20.81 18.92 5.82
N LEU A 305 19.79 19.18 5.01
CA LEU A 305 19.90 19.27 3.56
C LEU A 305 19.44 20.62 3.02
N LEU A 306 20.27 21.24 2.19
CA LEU A 306 19.87 22.33 1.31
C LEU A 306 19.74 21.82 -0.11
N ALA A 307 18.64 22.17 -0.77
CA ALA A 307 18.41 21.83 -2.16
C ALA A 307 18.00 23.03 -2.99
N TRP A 308 18.45 23.09 -4.25
CA TRP A 308 17.98 24.08 -5.21
C TRP A 308 17.50 23.40 -6.49
N THR A 309 16.32 23.83 -6.94
CA THR A 309 15.65 23.29 -8.12
C THR A 309 15.76 24.26 -9.30
N LYS A 310 15.32 23.79 -10.46
CA LYS A 310 15.12 24.63 -11.66
C LYS A 310 13.88 25.54 -11.57
N LEU A 311 13.17 25.57 -10.45
CA LEU A 311 11.90 26.30 -10.25
C LEU A 311 10.82 25.93 -11.29
N GLY A 312 10.67 24.63 -11.58
CA GLY A 312 9.59 24.15 -12.44
C GLY A 312 8.20 24.28 -11.81
N GLU A 313 7.15 23.95 -12.54
CA GLU A 313 5.76 24.03 -12.06
C GLU A 313 5.41 22.99 -10.97
N ARG A 314 6.28 22.00 -10.74
CA ARG A 314 6.05 20.89 -9.82
C ARG A 314 7.22 20.66 -8.87
N ASP A 315 6.90 20.18 -7.68
CA ASP A 315 7.86 19.94 -6.59
C ASP A 315 8.37 18.50 -6.55
N GLY A 316 8.94 18.00 -7.65
CA GLY A 316 9.42 16.62 -7.77
C GLY A 316 10.51 16.26 -6.76
N LEU A 317 11.56 17.09 -6.63
CA LEU A 317 12.63 16.85 -5.65
C LEU A 317 12.12 16.89 -4.20
N ALA A 318 11.24 17.84 -3.88
CA ALA A 318 10.66 17.92 -2.53
C ALA A 318 9.80 16.69 -2.21
N MET A 319 9.01 16.21 -3.18
CA MET A 319 8.24 14.98 -3.03
C MET A 319 9.17 13.78 -2.83
N ALA A 320 10.26 13.68 -3.59
CA ALA A 320 11.22 12.57 -3.47
C ALA A 320 11.88 12.54 -2.08
N LEU A 321 12.31 13.69 -1.57
CA LEU A 321 12.86 13.81 -0.21
C LEU A 321 11.82 13.44 0.85
N SER A 322 10.56 13.85 0.65
CA SER A 322 9.47 13.47 1.54
C SER A 322 9.21 11.96 1.52
N MET A 323 9.21 11.32 0.35
CA MET A 323 9.10 9.86 0.20
C MET A 323 10.25 9.11 0.90
N LEU A 324 11.45 9.69 0.95
CA LEU A 324 12.60 9.16 1.71
C LEU A 324 12.49 9.35 3.22
N GLY A 325 11.40 9.96 3.71
CA GLY A 325 11.16 10.17 5.13
C GLY A 325 11.80 11.43 5.70
N LEU A 326 11.97 12.48 4.90
CA LEU A 326 12.43 13.79 5.37
C LEU A 326 11.25 14.77 5.53
N ARG A 327 11.36 15.67 6.52
CA ARG A 327 10.52 16.88 6.60
C ARG A 327 11.07 17.92 5.64
N VAL A 328 10.25 18.34 4.69
CA VAL A 328 10.68 19.20 3.59
C VAL A 328 9.94 20.52 3.60
N ARG A 329 10.66 21.62 3.66
CA ARG A 329 10.08 22.96 3.44
C ARG A 329 10.52 23.48 2.08
N VAL A 330 9.54 23.88 1.26
CA VAL A 330 9.77 24.50 -0.05
C VAL A 330 9.48 25.99 0.04
N PHE A 331 10.33 26.79 -0.59
CA PHE A 331 10.19 28.25 -0.70
C PHE A 331 9.86 28.65 -2.13
N ASP A 332 9.03 29.69 -2.27
CA ASP A 332 8.61 30.22 -3.58
C ASP A 332 9.46 31.40 -4.06
N GLY A 333 10.35 31.92 -3.21
CA GLY A 333 11.27 33.02 -3.53
C GLY A 333 10.68 34.42 -3.32
N HIS A 334 9.45 34.48 -2.79
CA HIS A 334 8.78 35.73 -2.40
C HIS A 334 8.91 36.02 -0.90
N GLU A 335 9.39 35.03 -0.14
CA GLU A 335 9.62 35.13 1.29
C GLU A 335 10.83 36.03 1.61
N ASN A 336 10.86 36.54 2.84
CA ASN A 336 11.98 37.35 3.33
C ASN A 336 13.29 36.55 3.30
N GLN A 337 14.41 37.27 3.14
CA GLN A 337 15.72 36.62 3.18
C GLN A 337 15.99 35.99 4.56
N ILE A 338 16.48 34.76 4.52
CA ILE A 338 16.81 33.97 5.71
C ILE A 338 18.23 34.31 6.17
N ASP A 339 18.38 34.64 7.45
CA ASP A 339 19.68 34.83 8.08
C ASP A 339 20.24 33.53 8.68
N ALA A 340 21.48 33.57 9.20
CA ALA A 340 22.13 32.36 9.71
C ALA A 340 21.46 31.78 10.97
N ALA A 341 20.86 32.63 11.82
CA ALA A 341 20.18 32.19 13.03
C ALA A 341 18.83 31.56 12.69
N GLU A 342 18.07 32.19 11.78
CA GLU A 342 16.83 31.65 11.25
C GLU A 342 17.06 30.32 10.52
N LEU A 343 18.12 30.22 9.71
CA LEU A 343 18.50 28.96 9.05
C LEU A 343 18.70 27.82 10.06
N SER A 344 19.39 28.08 11.17
CA SER A 344 19.56 27.07 12.23
C SER A 344 18.23 26.67 12.86
N SER A 345 17.35 27.64 13.14
CA SER A 345 16.02 27.37 13.72
C SER A 345 15.12 26.58 12.78
N LEU A 346 15.26 26.74 11.46
CA LEU A 346 14.51 25.96 10.49
C LEU A 346 14.91 24.48 10.51
N PHE A 347 16.20 24.18 10.70
CA PHE A 347 16.67 22.79 10.76
C PHE A 347 16.30 22.05 12.06
N ASP A 348 15.80 22.75 13.09
CA ASP A 348 15.15 22.09 14.22
C ASP A 348 13.81 21.43 13.82
N GLU A 349 13.13 22.03 12.84
CA GLU A 349 11.79 21.62 12.37
C GLU A 349 11.80 20.83 11.07
N PHE A 350 12.74 21.11 10.17
CA PHE A 350 12.79 20.53 8.84
C PHE A 350 14.12 19.84 8.62
N ASP A 351 14.11 18.71 7.93
CA ASP A 351 15.32 17.96 7.60
C ASP A 351 15.91 18.45 6.26
N ALA A 352 15.06 18.98 5.38
CA ALA A 352 15.45 19.56 4.09
C ALA A 352 14.75 20.90 3.80
N LEU A 353 15.52 21.86 3.28
CA LEU A 353 15.01 23.14 2.78
C LEU A 353 15.27 23.23 1.28
N VAL A 354 14.21 23.49 0.50
CA VAL A 354 14.23 23.52 -0.96
C VAL A 354 13.99 24.94 -1.46
N ASP A 355 14.93 25.45 -2.25
CA ASP A 355 14.99 26.81 -2.76
C ASP A 355 14.97 27.95 -1.71
N PRO A 356 15.60 27.81 -0.52
CA PRO A 356 15.54 28.82 0.51
C PRO A 356 16.17 30.16 0.06
N PRO A 357 15.53 31.32 0.32
CA PRO A 357 16.07 32.64 -0.02
C PRO A 357 17.15 33.07 1.00
N LEU A 358 18.31 32.42 0.97
CA LEU A 358 19.40 32.70 1.92
C LEU A 358 20.02 34.09 1.67
N SER A 359 20.23 34.84 2.74
CA SER A 359 21.13 36.00 2.72
C SER A 359 22.56 35.57 2.41
N ARG A 360 23.39 36.47 1.87
CA ARG A 360 24.82 36.16 1.57
C ARG A 360 25.56 35.61 2.79
N ARG A 361 25.31 36.15 3.98
CA ARG A 361 25.91 35.68 5.23
C ARG A 361 25.44 34.28 5.61
N ALA A 362 24.15 34.00 5.47
CA ALA A 362 23.59 32.67 5.73
C ALA A 362 24.16 31.63 4.75
N LEU A 363 24.28 31.98 3.47
CA LEU A 363 24.91 31.11 2.46
C LEU A 363 26.38 30.82 2.80
N SER A 364 27.18 31.83 3.15
CA SER A 364 28.56 31.60 3.58
C SER A 364 28.66 30.73 4.82
N ALA A 365 27.78 30.92 5.81
CA ALA A 365 27.72 30.08 7.00
C ALA A 365 27.33 28.62 6.67
N ALA A 366 26.36 28.43 5.76
CA ALA A 366 25.94 27.11 5.28
C ALA A 366 27.08 26.37 4.58
N LEU A 367 27.81 27.04 3.69
CA LEU A 367 28.97 26.47 2.98
C LEU A 367 30.07 26.04 3.96
N ALA A 368 30.32 26.83 5.01
CA ALA A 368 31.29 26.53 6.06
C ALA A 368 30.88 25.38 7.00
N ASN A 369 29.60 25.00 7.05
CA ASN A 369 29.12 23.94 7.93
C ASN A 369 29.43 22.55 7.35
N ALA A 370 30.31 21.79 8.02
CA ALA A 370 30.75 20.47 7.59
C ALA A 370 29.64 19.41 7.58
N ASP A 371 28.60 19.59 8.39
CA ASP A 371 27.50 18.65 8.54
C ASP A 371 26.36 18.91 7.55
N LEU A 372 26.47 19.94 6.70
CA LEU A 372 25.40 20.31 5.77
C LEU A 372 25.63 19.70 4.38
N LYS A 373 24.59 19.04 3.86
CA LYS A 373 24.57 18.43 2.52
C LYS A 373 23.83 19.32 1.51
N PHE A 374 24.27 19.27 0.26
CA PHE A 374 23.81 20.14 -0.83
C PHE A 374 23.36 19.29 -2.02
N VAL A 375 22.13 19.51 -2.48
CA VAL A 375 21.57 18.86 -3.67
C VAL A 375 21.16 19.90 -4.70
N PHE A 376 21.51 19.67 -5.96
CA PHE A 376 21.19 20.60 -7.04
C PHE A 376 20.52 19.87 -8.20
N GLU A 377 19.44 20.44 -8.72
CA GLU A 377 19.03 20.17 -10.10
C GLU A 377 19.95 20.91 -11.10
N PRO A 378 19.98 20.51 -12.38
CA PRO A 378 20.84 21.16 -13.37
C PRO A 378 20.52 22.64 -13.50
N ASP A 379 21.56 23.45 -13.73
CA ASP A 379 21.52 24.92 -13.84
C ASP A 379 21.09 25.70 -12.58
N ALA A 380 20.57 25.04 -11.55
CA ALA A 380 20.23 25.67 -10.27
C ALA A 380 21.42 26.36 -9.57
N PRO A 381 22.65 25.78 -9.54
CA PRO A 381 23.80 26.43 -8.89
C PRO A 381 24.13 27.81 -9.47
N LYS A 382 24.07 27.93 -10.81
CA LYS A 382 24.33 29.20 -11.51
C LYS A 382 23.31 30.27 -11.14
N ARG A 383 22.04 29.89 -11.02
CA ARG A 383 20.95 30.81 -10.64
C ARG A 383 21.18 31.45 -9.27
N VAL A 384 21.70 30.68 -8.32
CA VAL A 384 21.93 31.16 -6.95
C VAL A 384 23.35 31.66 -6.70
N GLY A 385 24.20 31.70 -7.75
CA GLY A 385 25.57 32.19 -7.66
C GLY A 385 26.48 31.30 -6.81
N ILE A 386 26.20 30.00 -6.73
CA ILE A 386 27.03 29.00 -6.04
C ILE A 386 27.98 28.38 -7.06
N ASN A 387 29.28 28.48 -6.81
CA ASN A 387 30.28 27.70 -7.54
C ASN A 387 30.41 26.32 -6.89
N LEU A 388 30.17 25.24 -7.66
CA LEU A 388 30.22 23.88 -7.14
C LEU A 388 31.62 23.48 -6.68
N ASP A 389 32.67 24.09 -7.23
CA ASP A 389 34.06 23.85 -6.82
C ASP A 389 34.34 24.33 -5.38
N ASP A 390 33.50 25.20 -4.83
CA ASP A 390 33.62 25.70 -3.47
C ASP A 390 33.06 24.71 -2.42
N ILE A 391 32.40 23.62 -2.86
CA ILE A 391 31.78 22.62 -1.99
C ILE A 391 32.43 21.25 -2.19
N PRO A 392 32.94 20.59 -1.14
CA PRO A 392 33.53 19.26 -1.26
C PRO A 392 32.56 18.25 -1.89
N ALA A 393 33.04 17.44 -2.84
CA ALA A 393 32.24 16.39 -3.51
C ALA A 393 31.46 15.45 -2.55
N PRO A 394 31.97 15.04 -1.37
CA PRO A 394 31.21 14.24 -0.41
C PRO A 394 29.96 14.92 0.16
N ARG A 395 29.84 16.25 0.02
CA ARG A 395 28.75 17.09 0.52
C ARG A 395 27.83 17.60 -0.59
N THR A 396 28.07 17.24 -1.85
CA THR A 396 27.34 17.77 -3.00
C THR A 396 26.86 16.64 -3.91
N ALA A 397 25.59 16.69 -4.29
CA ALA A 397 25.03 15.86 -5.37
C ALA A 397 24.33 16.74 -6.42
N VAL A 398 24.56 16.43 -7.69
CA VAL A 398 23.86 17.06 -8.82
C VAL A 398 23.02 15.99 -9.51
N LEU A 399 21.69 16.19 -9.53
CA LEU A 399 20.76 15.23 -10.11
C LEU A 399 20.60 15.52 -11.60
N SER A 400 20.93 14.57 -12.48
CA SER A 400 20.77 14.74 -13.94
C SER A 400 19.30 14.68 -14.36
N LEU A 401 18.90 15.56 -15.29
CA LEU A 401 17.54 15.57 -15.86
C LEU A 401 17.38 14.57 -17.02
N ASP A 402 18.49 14.18 -17.68
CA ASP A 402 18.52 13.32 -18.87
C ASP A 402 18.34 11.83 -18.56
N CYS A 403 18.34 11.52 -17.27
CA CYS A 403 18.16 10.19 -16.72
C CYS A 403 16.68 9.84 -16.63
N THR A 404 16.30 8.59 -16.92
CA THR A 404 14.91 8.13 -16.74
C THR A 404 14.46 8.34 -15.29
N THR A 405 13.15 8.37 -15.01
CA THR A 405 12.59 8.52 -13.64
C THR A 405 13.10 7.48 -12.62
N ILE A 406 13.90 6.50 -13.02
CA ILE A 406 14.47 5.45 -12.17
C ILE A 406 15.93 5.76 -11.82
N GLU A 407 16.67 6.40 -12.72
CA GLU A 407 18.09 6.74 -12.55
C GLU A 407 18.32 7.93 -11.60
N ARG A 408 17.25 8.57 -11.10
CA ARG A 408 17.36 9.66 -10.11
C ARG A 408 17.39 9.19 -8.66
N TRP A 409 16.91 7.98 -8.38
CA TRP A 409 16.96 7.42 -7.02
C TRP A 409 18.38 7.06 -6.61
N GLU A 410 19.11 6.33 -7.46
CA GLU A 410 20.47 5.84 -7.13
C GLU A 410 21.42 6.97 -6.69
N PRO A 411 21.59 8.09 -7.43
CA PRO A 411 22.47 9.19 -7.00
C PRO A 411 22.04 9.82 -5.68
N LEU A 412 20.73 10.04 -5.50
CA LEU A 412 20.18 10.68 -4.30
C LEU A 412 20.30 9.77 -3.08
N CYS A 413 19.85 8.51 -3.18
CA CYS A 413 19.88 7.53 -2.11
C CYS A 413 21.31 7.17 -1.72
N THR A 414 22.22 7.00 -2.68
CA THR A 414 23.65 6.76 -2.40
C THR A 414 24.26 7.92 -1.63
N PHE A 415 23.98 9.15 -2.04
CA PHE A 415 24.47 10.36 -1.37
C PHE A 415 23.93 10.52 0.06
N LEU A 416 22.67 10.16 0.28
CA LEU A 416 22.03 10.22 1.60
C LEU A 416 22.27 8.98 2.47
N GLY A 417 22.86 7.91 1.91
CA GLY A 417 23.04 6.63 2.62
C GLY A 417 21.71 5.91 2.90
N LEU A 418 20.72 6.09 2.03
CA LEU A 418 19.37 5.55 2.16
C LEU A 418 19.11 4.40 1.18
N ALA A 419 18.13 3.55 1.49
CA ALA A 419 17.68 2.52 0.56
C ALA A 419 16.81 3.13 -0.54
N GLU A 420 16.95 2.65 -1.77
CA GLU A 420 16.09 3.06 -2.87
C GLU A 420 14.66 2.54 -2.68
N PRO A 421 13.65 3.40 -2.85
CA PRO A 421 12.25 2.99 -2.86
C PRO A 421 11.93 2.16 -4.12
N VAL A 422 10.84 1.38 -4.07
CA VAL A 422 10.37 0.62 -5.25
C VAL A 422 9.57 1.53 -6.19
N GLU A 423 9.09 2.65 -5.69
CA GLU A 423 8.32 3.66 -6.40
C GLU A 423 9.17 4.36 -7.48
N ALA A 424 8.53 4.85 -8.54
CA ALA A 424 9.21 5.72 -9.49
C ALA A 424 9.60 7.05 -8.84
N PHE A 425 10.64 7.73 -9.34
CA PHE A 425 10.95 9.08 -8.86
C PHE A 425 9.78 10.01 -9.19
N PRO A 426 9.26 10.77 -8.22
CA PRO A 426 8.01 11.52 -8.38
C PRO A 426 8.16 12.71 -9.33
N LEU A 427 7.09 12.98 -10.08
CA LEU A 427 6.88 14.27 -10.75
C LEU A 427 6.62 15.37 -9.71
N GLY A 428 5.94 15.01 -8.62
CA GLY A 428 5.59 15.90 -7.52
C GLY A 428 4.31 16.69 -7.76
N ALA A 429 3.81 17.27 -6.66
CA ALA A 429 2.62 18.12 -6.67
C ALA A 429 2.88 19.43 -7.42
N SER A 430 1.82 19.99 -8.01
CA SER A 430 1.85 21.36 -8.52
C SER A 430 2.19 22.34 -7.39
N ARG A 431 3.06 23.31 -7.66
CA ARG A 431 3.42 24.37 -6.69
C ARG A 431 2.19 25.15 -6.20
N SER A 432 1.16 25.27 -7.04
CA SER A 432 -0.10 25.93 -6.69
C SER A 432 -0.86 25.24 -5.54
N LEU A 433 -0.62 23.95 -5.30
CA LEU A 433 -1.24 23.18 -4.21
C LEU A 433 -0.55 23.40 -2.86
N ARG A 434 0.63 24.02 -2.85
CA ARG A 434 1.37 24.44 -1.66
C ARG A 434 1.71 23.33 -0.65
N VAL A 435 1.81 22.07 -1.09
CA VAL A 435 1.93 20.88 -0.23
C VAL A 435 3.03 21.00 0.84
N PHE A 436 4.21 21.47 0.45
CA PHE A 436 5.38 21.57 1.31
C PHE A 436 5.69 23.02 1.79
N ARG A 437 4.74 23.95 1.65
CA ARG A 437 4.91 25.33 2.15
C ARG A 437 4.55 25.38 3.62
N ASP A 438 5.35 26.08 4.39
CA ASP A 438 5.07 26.38 5.78
C ASP A 438 4.20 27.63 5.83
N ASP A 439 2.89 27.42 5.91
CA ASP A 439 1.86 28.48 5.85
C ASP A 439 1.44 28.95 7.24
N ARG A 440 2.16 28.52 8.29
CA ARG A 440 1.90 28.93 9.67
C ARG A 440 2.17 30.43 9.86
N PRO A 441 1.32 31.14 10.63
CA PRO A 441 1.62 32.52 10.98
C PRO A 441 2.88 32.58 11.85
N TYR A 442 3.72 33.60 11.64
CA TYR A 442 4.87 33.84 12.49
C TYR A 442 4.40 34.16 13.92
N VAL A 443 4.64 33.23 14.85
CA VAL A 443 4.41 33.44 16.28
C VAL A 443 5.76 33.35 16.99
N GLU A 444 6.12 34.42 17.69
CA GLU A 444 7.34 34.47 18.50
C GLU A 444 7.30 33.34 19.54
N ARG A 445 8.21 32.37 19.39
CA ARG A 445 8.22 31.13 20.19
C ARG A 445 8.42 31.45 21.67
N LYS A 446 7.43 31.16 22.51
CA LYS A 446 7.61 31.12 23.96
C LYS A 446 8.16 29.75 24.35
N SER A 447 9.38 29.72 24.87
CA SER A 447 9.99 28.53 25.47
C SER A 447 9.20 28.10 26.71
N GLY A 448 8.31 27.13 26.56
CA GLY A 448 7.58 26.49 27.64
C GLY A 448 7.50 24.97 27.43
N PRO A 449 7.45 24.16 28.49
CA PRO A 449 7.34 22.71 28.35
C PRO A 449 6.01 22.34 27.68
N ALA A 450 6.05 21.53 26.61
CA ALA A 450 4.86 21.00 25.98
C ALA A 450 4.00 20.19 26.99
N PRO A 451 2.66 20.30 26.96
CA PRO A 451 1.82 19.53 27.86
C PRO A 451 1.99 18.03 27.58
N LYS A 452 2.46 17.27 28.59
CA LYS A 452 2.75 15.83 28.52
C LYS A 452 1.61 14.95 27.97
N LYS A 453 0.37 15.45 27.90
CA LYS A 453 -0.81 14.69 27.42
C LYS A 453 -0.96 14.64 25.89
N SER A 454 -0.43 15.61 25.12
CA SER A 454 -0.65 15.67 23.65
C SER A 454 0.26 14.73 22.85
N ILE A 455 1.45 14.42 23.37
CA ILE A 455 2.51 13.65 22.67
C ILE A 455 2.08 12.20 22.37
N ASN A 456 1.22 11.59 23.19
CA ASN A 456 0.89 10.16 23.08
C ASN A 456 -0.24 9.83 22.09
N LEU A 457 -0.78 10.81 21.37
CA LEU A 457 -1.94 10.67 20.47
C LEU A 457 -1.60 10.81 18.99
N ILE A 458 -0.44 11.35 18.66
CA ILE A 458 -0.05 11.70 17.30
C ILE A 458 0.82 10.59 16.72
N ASP A 459 0.81 10.49 15.40
CA ASP A 459 1.71 9.63 14.63
C ASP A 459 3.17 10.08 14.76
N ASP A 460 4.12 9.15 14.79
CA ASP A 460 5.56 9.42 14.81
C ASP A 460 6.19 9.35 13.40
N SER A 461 5.37 9.44 12.35
CA SER A 461 5.83 9.52 10.97
C SER A 461 6.72 10.73 10.73
N PRO A 462 7.60 10.64 9.71
CA PRO A 462 8.49 11.73 9.38
C PRO A 462 7.78 13.01 8.95
N TRP A 463 6.50 12.98 8.54
CA TRP A 463 5.81 14.15 7.99
C TRP A 463 4.99 14.91 9.04
N VAL A 464 5.21 14.62 10.31
CA VAL A 464 4.59 15.32 11.44
C VAL A 464 5.63 16.16 12.15
N LEU A 465 5.36 17.46 12.31
CA LEU A 465 6.20 18.33 13.12
C LEU A 465 6.07 18.01 14.61
N PRO A 466 7.13 18.22 15.41
CA PRO A 466 7.07 18.04 16.85
C PRO A 466 5.93 18.86 17.48
N PRO A 467 5.17 18.31 18.44
CA PRO A 467 4.07 19.03 19.08
C PRO A 467 4.57 20.25 19.87
N HIS A 468 3.90 21.39 19.68
CA HIS A 468 4.17 22.65 20.38
C HIS A 468 3.18 22.88 21.55
N PRO A 469 3.54 23.62 22.63
CA PRO A 469 2.61 23.93 23.73
C PRO A 469 1.27 24.56 23.31
N ASP A 470 1.29 25.36 22.25
CA ASP A 470 0.11 26.07 21.73
C ASP A 470 -0.73 25.24 20.73
N TRP A 471 -0.41 23.95 20.58
CA TRP A 471 -1.15 23.01 19.74
C TRP A 471 -2.30 22.34 20.53
N PRO A 472 -3.54 22.29 20.01
CA PRO A 472 -3.97 22.87 18.72
C PRO A 472 -4.07 24.40 18.77
N LEU A 473 -3.71 25.06 17.66
CA LEU A 473 -3.88 26.50 17.53
C LEU A 473 -5.36 26.86 17.73
N ARG A 474 -5.62 27.86 18.56
CA ARG A 474 -6.99 28.29 18.91
C ARG A 474 -7.71 28.81 17.66
N PRO A 475 -9.02 28.54 17.52
CA PRO A 475 -9.80 29.08 16.41
C PRO A 475 -9.70 30.61 16.36
N GLN A 476 -9.45 31.17 15.16
CA GLN A 476 -9.46 32.61 14.93
C GLN A 476 -10.88 33.17 14.92
N GLY A 477 -11.55 33.17 16.08
CA GLY A 477 -12.87 33.79 16.27
C GLY A 477 -13.98 33.20 15.40
N ALA A 478 -15.23 33.57 15.68
CA ALA A 478 -16.38 33.15 14.89
C ALA A 478 -16.43 33.90 13.55
N ARG A 479 -15.53 33.57 12.62
CA ARG A 479 -15.64 34.03 11.23
C ARG A 479 -16.65 33.15 10.50
N ARG A 480 -17.56 33.78 9.76
CA ARG A 480 -18.37 33.08 8.76
C ARG A 480 -17.51 32.87 7.53
N HIS A 481 -17.41 31.63 7.06
CA HIS A 481 -16.73 31.32 5.81
C HIS A 481 -17.77 31.30 4.69
N GLU A 482 -17.56 32.09 3.64
CA GLU A 482 -18.48 32.12 2.49
C GLU A 482 -18.37 30.85 1.65
N ARG A 483 -19.48 30.44 1.04
CA ARG A 483 -19.51 29.33 0.10
C ARG A 483 -18.88 29.79 -1.21
N SER A 484 -17.73 29.25 -1.58
CA SER A 484 -17.12 29.49 -2.88
C SER A 484 -17.29 28.26 -3.78
N GLY A 485 -17.51 28.49 -5.08
CA GLY A 485 -17.64 27.46 -6.09
C GLY A 485 -19.07 27.02 -6.42
N SER A 486 -19.23 26.36 -7.58
CA SER A 486 -20.49 25.77 -8.02
C SER A 486 -20.84 24.53 -7.21
N ARG A 487 -22.12 24.36 -6.87
CA ARG A 487 -22.64 23.15 -6.22
C ARG A 487 -22.60 21.97 -7.20
N ILE A 488 -21.77 20.96 -6.90
CA ILE A 488 -21.59 19.75 -7.69
C ILE A 488 -22.57 18.65 -7.27
N ILE A 489 -22.69 18.42 -5.95
CA ILE A 489 -23.62 17.44 -5.38
C ILE A 489 -24.60 18.17 -4.47
N HIS A 490 -25.86 17.76 -4.54
CA HIS A 490 -26.86 18.04 -3.52
C HIS A 490 -27.75 16.81 -3.36
N ALA A 491 -27.80 16.25 -2.15
CA ALA A 491 -28.67 15.14 -1.79
C ALA A 491 -29.36 15.44 -0.46
N ASP A 492 -30.69 15.56 -0.46
CA ASP A 492 -31.50 15.66 0.76
C ASP A 492 -31.30 14.44 1.69
N MET A 493 -31.04 13.28 1.08
CA MET A 493 -30.94 11.96 1.70
C MET A 493 -32.27 11.40 2.20
N SER A 494 -33.43 11.87 1.70
CA SER A 494 -34.73 11.24 1.95
C SER A 494 -34.98 9.99 1.09
N SER A 495 -34.13 9.76 0.10
CA SER A 495 -34.05 8.53 -0.69
C SER A 495 -32.60 8.22 -1.07
N ALA A 496 -32.34 7.03 -1.58
CA ALA A 496 -31.03 6.67 -2.10
C ALA A 496 -30.57 7.64 -3.19
N SER A 497 -29.35 8.18 -3.05
CA SER A 497 -28.77 9.11 -4.01
C SER A 497 -27.82 8.38 -4.96
N PRO A 498 -27.94 8.56 -6.29
CA PRO A 498 -26.99 7.99 -7.24
C PRO A 498 -25.60 8.61 -7.12
N GLU A 499 -25.46 9.83 -6.60
CA GLU A 499 -24.15 10.49 -6.40
C GLU A 499 -23.45 10.03 -5.12
N LEU A 500 -24.22 9.53 -4.13
CA LEU A 500 -23.76 9.03 -2.84
C LEU A 500 -24.36 7.63 -2.55
N PRO A 501 -24.04 6.62 -3.38
CA PRO A 501 -24.54 5.28 -3.17
C PRO A 501 -24.06 4.69 -1.85
N SER A 502 -24.88 3.83 -1.26
CA SER A 502 -24.45 2.99 -0.14
C SER A 502 -23.35 2.03 -0.59
N VAL A 503 -22.40 1.76 0.30
CA VAL A 503 -21.26 0.87 0.04
C VAL A 503 -21.23 -0.26 1.06
N VAL A 504 -20.76 -1.42 0.62
CA VAL A 504 -20.57 -2.61 1.47
C VAL A 504 -19.11 -2.81 1.86
N GLU A 505 -18.19 -2.06 1.26
CA GLU A 505 -16.79 -2.07 1.64
C GLU A 505 -16.60 -1.56 3.08
N THR A 506 -15.77 -2.24 3.88
CA THR A 506 -15.33 -1.82 5.22
C THR A 506 -13.84 -1.49 5.19
N PHE A 507 -13.19 -1.36 6.35
CA PHE A 507 -11.77 -1.04 6.43
C PHE A 507 -11.08 -1.71 7.63
N PRO A 508 -9.74 -1.86 7.59
CA PRO A 508 -8.97 -2.41 8.69
C PRO A 508 -9.25 -1.68 10.01
N GLY A 509 -9.41 -2.44 11.09
CA GLY A 509 -9.72 -1.89 12.41
C GLY A 509 -11.19 -1.54 12.70
N ASN A 510 -12.10 -1.60 11.72
CA ASN A 510 -13.55 -1.47 11.97
C ASN A 510 -14.16 -2.81 12.42
N LEU A 511 -14.81 -2.92 13.57
CA LEU A 511 -15.47 -4.14 14.03
C LEU A 511 -16.84 -4.40 13.36
N ALA A 512 -17.27 -3.55 12.42
CA ALA A 512 -18.52 -3.71 11.69
C ALA A 512 -18.31 -4.13 10.22
N THR A 513 -19.18 -5.02 9.75
CA THR A 513 -19.38 -5.31 8.32
C THR A 513 -20.41 -4.33 7.77
N PHE A 514 -20.10 -3.65 6.65
CA PHE A 514 -21.06 -2.74 6.02
C PHE A 514 -22.03 -3.47 5.07
N ALA A 515 -23.29 -3.06 5.11
CA ALA A 515 -24.40 -3.71 4.43
C ALA A 515 -25.48 -2.69 4.03
N HIS A 516 -26.01 -2.80 2.82
CA HIS A 516 -26.97 -1.82 2.27
C HIS A 516 -28.25 -1.70 3.11
N GLU A 517 -28.75 -2.82 3.62
CA GLU A 517 -29.99 -2.91 4.41
C GLU A 517 -29.90 -2.25 5.80
N THR A 518 -28.71 -1.84 6.25
CA THR A 518 -28.53 -1.09 7.50
C THR A 518 -28.85 0.38 7.36
N ILE A 519 -29.04 0.85 6.12
CA ILE A 519 -29.38 2.22 5.78
C ILE A 519 -30.85 2.28 5.42
N THR A 520 -31.60 3.09 6.15
CA THR A 520 -33.01 3.37 5.89
C THR A 520 -33.19 4.84 5.53
N TYR A 521 -34.10 5.13 4.61
CA TYR A 521 -34.35 6.48 4.13
C TYR A 521 -35.75 6.94 4.58
N GLN A 522 -35.84 8.18 5.07
CA GLN A 522 -37.07 8.81 5.54
C GLN A 522 -37.05 10.29 5.15
N ASP A 523 -38.19 10.99 5.22
CA ASP A 523 -38.25 12.44 4.93
C ASP A 523 -37.25 13.29 5.75
N SER A 524 -36.82 12.78 6.90
CA SER A 524 -35.84 13.43 7.77
C SER A 524 -34.37 13.22 7.37
N GLY A 525 -34.10 12.32 6.41
CA GLY A 525 -32.77 11.95 5.94
C GLY A 525 -32.51 10.44 5.96
N ALA A 526 -31.24 10.07 5.75
CA ALA A 526 -30.76 8.69 5.79
C ALA A 526 -30.33 8.33 7.21
N ASN A 527 -30.79 7.19 7.70
CA ASN A 527 -30.43 6.62 8.99
C ASN A 527 -29.54 5.40 8.79
N ILE A 528 -28.30 5.47 9.27
CA ILE A 528 -27.38 4.33 9.33
C ILE A 528 -27.48 3.70 10.71
N SER A 529 -27.85 2.43 10.77
CA SER A 529 -27.93 1.66 12.02
C SER A 529 -26.70 0.80 12.24
N ILE A 530 -26.35 0.56 13.50
CA ILE A 530 -25.36 -0.45 13.90
C ILE A 530 -25.97 -1.42 14.90
N SER A 531 -25.76 -2.72 14.69
CA SER A 531 -26.30 -3.79 15.53
C SER A 531 -25.29 -4.95 15.67
N VAL A 532 -25.59 -5.88 16.58
CA VAL A 532 -24.82 -7.13 16.71
C VAL A 532 -25.04 -7.97 15.45
N ALA A 533 -23.96 -8.49 14.87
CA ALA A 533 -24.06 -9.40 13.73
C ALA A 533 -24.39 -10.82 14.22
N GLU A 534 -25.35 -11.48 13.56
CA GLU A 534 -25.72 -12.87 13.86
C GLU A 534 -24.66 -13.87 13.35
N ALA A 535 -23.97 -13.52 12.27
CA ALA A 535 -22.92 -14.32 11.65
C ALA A 535 -21.93 -13.43 10.87
N GLY A 536 -20.71 -13.93 10.65
CA GLY A 536 -19.68 -13.26 9.83
C GLY A 536 -18.33 -13.11 10.52
N LEU A 537 -17.35 -12.55 9.80
CA LEU A 537 -15.98 -12.33 10.29
C LEU A 537 -15.87 -11.22 11.35
N ARG A 538 -16.88 -10.33 11.43
CA ARG A 538 -16.90 -9.17 12.31
C ARG A 538 -18.13 -9.19 13.22
N PRO A 539 -18.00 -8.76 14.50
CA PRO A 539 -19.07 -8.92 15.51
C PRO A 539 -20.26 -7.97 15.34
N TYR A 540 -20.15 -6.93 14.51
CA TYR A 540 -21.20 -5.95 14.30
C TYR A 540 -21.54 -5.80 12.81
N ARG A 541 -22.72 -5.25 12.55
CA ARG A 541 -23.19 -4.90 11.21
C ARG A 541 -23.59 -3.43 11.19
N SER A 542 -23.15 -2.69 10.19
CA SER A 542 -23.53 -1.29 10.01
C SER A 542 -23.51 -0.88 8.54
N GLY A 543 -23.40 0.42 8.24
CA GLY A 543 -23.50 0.95 6.89
C GLY A 543 -22.61 2.16 6.64
N ALA A 544 -22.43 2.43 5.36
CA ALA A 544 -21.72 3.59 4.85
C ALA A 544 -22.28 3.98 3.48
N PHE A 545 -22.05 5.23 3.11
CA PHE A 545 -22.19 5.71 1.74
C PHE A 545 -20.95 6.50 1.34
N ALA A 546 -20.67 6.56 0.04
CA ALA A 546 -19.51 7.25 -0.49
C ALA A 546 -19.84 7.90 -1.83
N SER A 547 -19.23 9.04 -2.13
CA SER A 547 -19.42 9.72 -3.41
C SER A 547 -18.94 8.83 -4.56
N ARG A 548 -19.63 8.84 -5.70
CA ARG A 548 -19.10 8.17 -6.91
C ARG A 548 -17.87 8.86 -7.46
N ARG A 549 -17.81 10.17 -7.31
CA ARG A 549 -16.76 11.05 -7.84
C ARG A 549 -15.65 11.27 -6.82
N SER A 550 -14.47 11.58 -7.34
CA SER A 550 -13.35 12.11 -6.56
C SER A 550 -13.25 13.63 -6.77
N PHE A 551 -12.79 14.33 -5.75
CA PHE A 551 -12.67 15.78 -5.73
C PHE A 551 -11.23 16.17 -5.47
N GLU A 552 -10.76 17.21 -6.16
CA GLU A 552 -9.41 17.75 -5.97
C GLU A 552 -9.34 18.75 -4.83
N GLN A 553 -10.38 19.57 -4.67
CA GLN A 553 -10.56 20.59 -3.64
C GLN A 553 -12.06 20.90 -3.53
N GLY A 554 -12.48 21.47 -2.40
CA GLY A 554 -13.86 21.91 -2.26
C GLY A 554 -14.37 21.97 -0.83
N ARG A 555 -15.64 22.32 -0.72
CA ARG A 555 -16.40 22.38 0.52
C ARG A 555 -17.44 21.27 0.55
N PHE A 556 -17.41 20.47 1.60
CA PHE A 556 -18.23 19.29 1.81
C PHE A 556 -19.06 19.52 3.06
N GLU A 557 -20.39 19.55 2.92
CA GLU A 557 -21.31 19.84 4.02
C GLU A 557 -22.30 18.68 4.22
N ALA A 558 -22.64 18.37 5.47
CA ALA A 558 -23.70 17.43 5.81
C ALA A 558 -24.39 17.81 7.12
N GLY A 559 -25.72 17.68 7.17
CA GLY A 559 -26.47 17.69 8.41
C GLY A 559 -26.36 16.34 9.09
N ILE A 560 -25.77 16.28 10.29
CA ILE A 560 -25.48 15.03 11.00
C ILE A 560 -26.07 15.06 12.40
N ARG A 561 -26.72 13.97 12.81
CA ARG A 561 -26.95 13.59 14.21
C ARG A 561 -26.21 12.30 14.48
N ALA A 562 -25.26 12.32 15.42
CA ALA A 562 -24.40 11.19 15.72
C ALA A 562 -25.15 10.06 16.44
N ALA A 563 -24.68 8.83 16.25
CA ALA A 563 -25.14 7.69 17.03
C ALA A 563 -24.68 7.81 18.50
N ARG A 564 -25.56 7.45 19.44
CA ARG A 564 -25.25 7.39 20.88
C ARG A 564 -24.67 6.03 21.25
N GLY A 565 -23.69 6.00 22.15
CA GLY A 565 -23.16 4.76 22.73
C GLY A 565 -21.64 4.72 22.73
N SER A 566 -21.06 4.17 23.81
CA SER A 566 -19.62 3.93 23.90
C SER A 566 -19.19 2.95 22.79
N GLY A 567 -18.00 3.17 22.24
CA GLY A 567 -17.41 2.36 21.19
C GLY A 567 -17.99 2.59 19.79
N LEU A 568 -18.81 3.62 19.59
CA LEU A 568 -19.39 3.98 18.29
C LEU A 568 -18.84 5.31 17.78
N VAL A 569 -18.60 5.38 16.47
CA VAL A 569 -18.14 6.60 15.78
C VAL A 569 -19.02 6.86 14.56
N THR A 570 -19.56 8.07 14.46
CA THR A 570 -20.21 8.59 13.25
C THR A 570 -19.17 9.40 12.47
N GLY A 571 -18.82 8.96 11.26
CA GLY A 571 -17.78 9.57 10.44
C GLY A 571 -18.33 10.37 9.25
N PHE A 572 -17.67 11.47 8.93
CA PHE A 572 -17.85 12.27 7.71
C PHE A 572 -16.48 12.77 7.24
N PHE A 573 -15.97 12.24 6.13
CA PHE A 573 -14.54 12.37 5.81
C PHE A 573 -14.22 12.26 4.32
N LEU A 574 -13.05 12.73 3.93
CA LEU A 574 -12.47 12.58 2.60
C LEU A 574 -11.37 11.51 2.64
N HIS A 575 -11.33 10.57 1.68
CA HIS A 575 -10.35 9.48 1.70
C HIS A 575 -9.90 9.02 0.29
N ARG A 576 -8.64 8.53 0.22
CA ARG A 576 -8.04 7.75 -0.89
C ARG A 576 -7.00 6.75 -0.37
N SER A 577 -6.64 5.72 -1.16
CA SER A 577 -5.77 4.61 -0.68
C SER A 577 -4.29 4.60 -1.11
N ASP A 578 -3.85 5.25 -2.21
CA ASP A 578 -2.48 5.02 -2.74
C ASP A 578 -1.85 6.28 -3.36
N PRO A 579 -1.09 7.11 -2.62
CA PRO A 579 -0.83 6.99 -1.18
C PRO A 579 -2.06 7.37 -0.36
N ARG A 580 -2.17 6.82 0.86
CA ARG A 580 -3.27 7.14 1.78
C ARG A 580 -3.23 8.62 2.18
N GLN A 581 -4.33 9.33 1.90
CA GLN A 581 -4.59 10.69 2.38
C GLN A 581 -6.04 10.77 2.85
N GLU A 582 -6.27 11.51 3.94
CA GLU A 582 -7.56 11.53 4.61
C GLU A 582 -7.77 12.85 5.39
N ILE A 583 -9.02 13.34 5.41
CA ILE A 583 -9.44 14.52 6.18
C ILE A 583 -10.75 14.19 6.89
N ASP A 584 -10.75 14.25 8.22
CA ASP A 584 -11.80 13.64 9.04
C ASP A 584 -12.65 14.64 9.82
N VAL A 585 -13.93 14.29 9.95
CA VAL A 585 -14.82 14.64 11.06
C VAL A 585 -15.34 13.35 11.68
N GLU A 586 -15.03 13.11 12.95
CA GLU A 586 -15.52 11.95 13.69
C GLU A 586 -16.25 12.39 14.97
N LEU A 587 -17.46 11.86 15.17
CA LEU A 587 -18.31 12.12 16.33
C LEU A 587 -18.44 10.82 17.13
N ALA A 588 -17.79 10.76 18.29
CA ALA A 588 -17.80 9.59 19.16
C ALA A 588 -19.07 9.56 20.02
N GLY A 589 -19.84 8.48 19.94
CA GLY A 589 -21.11 8.33 20.65
C GLY A 589 -20.98 8.24 22.18
N GLY A 590 -19.78 7.89 22.68
CA GLY A 590 -19.45 7.89 24.10
C GLY A 590 -19.00 9.25 24.65
N ASP A 591 -18.78 10.23 23.78
CA ASP A 591 -18.26 11.55 24.12
C ASP A 591 -18.90 12.63 23.23
N PRO A 592 -20.23 12.79 23.30
CA PRO A 592 -21.00 13.43 22.25
C PRO A 592 -20.84 14.96 22.20
N ARG A 593 -20.13 15.55 23.16
CA ARG A 593 -19.87 17.01 23.23
C ARG A 593 -18.58 17.43 22.56
N ARG A 594 -17.84 16.47 21.99
CA ARG A 594 -16.58 16.70 21.27
C ARG A 594 -16.63 16.09 19.89
N MET A 595 -15.97 16.77 18.95
CA MET A 595 -15.70 16.30 17.60
C MET A 595 -14.20 16.05 17.48
N LEU A 596 -13.80 14.94 16.88
CA LEU A 596 -12.43 14.73 16.45
C LEU A 596 -12.28 15.17 15.00
N VAL A 597 -11.24 15.95 14.73
CA VAL A 597 -10.78 16.21 13.37
C VAL A 597 -9.38 15.65 13.19
N ASN A 598 -9.10 15.08 12.04
CA ASN A 598 -7.83 14.42 11.78
C ASN A 598 -7.40 14.64 10.32
N VAL A 599 -6.10 14.56 10.10
CA VAL A 599 -5.48 14.64 8.77
C VAL A 599 -4.42 13.55 8.69
N TYR A 600 -4.54 12.71 7.66
CA TYR A 600 -3.52 11.75 7.26
C TYR A 600 -2.85 12.24 5.99
N PHE A 601 -1.51 12.26 6.00
CA PHE A 601 -0.71 12.59 4.85
C PHE A 601 0.36 11.53 4.65
N ASN A 602 0.40 10.97 3.44
CA ASN A 602 1.53 10.23 2.92
C ASN A 602 2.00 10.88 1.61
N PRO A 603 3.33 10.92 1.37
CA PRO A 603 3.91 11.48 0.16
C PRO A 603 3.80 10.50 -1.01
N GLY A 604 4.00 11.03 -2.21
CA GLY A 604 3.98 10.31 -3.47
C GLY A 604 2.98 10.93 -4.45
N ASP A 605 3.17 10.58 -5.72
CA ASP A 605 2.20 10.87 -6.78
C ASP A 605 1.07 9.82 -6.75
N ASP A 606 0.02 10.06 -7.54
CA ASP A 606 -1.09 9.11 -7.70
C ASP A 606 -0.60 7.72 -8.10
N GLY A 607 -0.99 6.69 -7.34
CA GLY A 607 -0.56 5.30 -7.54
C GLY A 607 0.73 4.93 -6.78
N SER A 608 1.35 5.84 -6.04
CA SER A 608 2.47 5.49 -5.16
C SER A 608 1.97 4.66 -3.98
N ASN A 609 2.44 3.41 -3.86
CA ASN A 609 2.05 2.52 -2.76
C ASN A 609 2.85 2.82 -1.48
N MET A 610 2.75 4.06 -1.02
CA MET A 610 3.44 4.59 0.15
C MET A 610 2.44 4.88 1.26
N SER A 611 1.90 3.83 1.86
CA SER A 611 0.86 3.93 2.88
C SER A 611 1.44 3.67 4.27
N PHE A 612 2.02 4.72 4.85
CA PHE A 612 2.54 4.75 6.21
C PHE A 612 1.60 5.53 7.14
N GLY A 613 1.94 5.59 8.43
CA GLY A 613 1.16 6.33 9.42
C GLY A 613 -0.05 5.55 9.92
N TYR A 614 -0.12 5.39 11.24
CA TYR A 614 -1.19 4.69 11.94
C TYR A 614 -2.28 5.66 12.45
N ARG A 615 -1.92 6.86 12.90
CA ARG A 615 -2.83 7.77 13.65
C ARG A 615 -3.11 9.11 13.01
N GLY A 616 -2.29 9.56 12.05
CA GLY A 616 -2.37 10.92 11.54
C GLY A 616 -2.08 11.96 12.64
N THR A 617 -2.81 13.06 12.62
CA THR A 617 -2.65 14.21 13.53
C THR A 617 -3.98 14.64 14.15
N PRO A 618 -4.56 13.85 15.08
CA PRO A 618 -5.90 14.10 15.58
C PRO A 618 -5.99 15.32 16.52
N CYS A 619 -7.11 16.03 16.48
CA CYS A 619 -7.44 17.16 17.35
C CYS A 619 -8.89 17.06 17.83
N HIS A 620 -9.13 17.25 19.13
CA HIS A 620 -10.48 17.31 19.69
C HIS A 620 -10.98 18.76 19.73
N ILE A 621 -12.22 18.97 19.30
CA ILE A 621 -12.91 20.26 19.26
C ILE A 621 -14.15 20.17 20.13
N ASP A 622 -14.29 21.08 21.09
CA ASP A 622 -15.50 21.18 21.92
C ASP A 622 -16.64 21.78 21.09
N LEU A 623 -17.78 21.09 21.04
CA LEU A 623 -18.95 21.51 20.25
C LEU A 623 -19.85 22.49 21.00
N GLY A 624 -19.86 22.43 22.33
CA GLY A 624 -20.77 23.20 23.18
C GLY A 624 -22.21 22.65 23.23
N PHE A 625 -22.54 21.67 22.38
CA PHE A 625 -23.82 20.93 22.36
C PHE A 625 -23.58 19.41 22.38
N ASP A 626 -24.64 18.62 22.50
CA ASP A 626 -24.58 17.16 22.41
C ASP A 626 -24.97 16.73 20.97
N SER A 627 -24.01 16.19 20.23
CA SER A 627 -24.16 15.81 18.82
C SER A 627 -25.12 14.64 18.56
N THR A 628 -25.59 13.96 19.62
CA THR A 628 -26.53 12.82 19.51
C THR A 628 -28.00 13.22 19.64
N LEU A 629 -28.28 14.45 20.07
CA LEU A 629 -29.65 14.92 20.30
C LEU A 629 -30.31 15.45 19.03
N ASP A 630 -29.61 16.36 18.34
CA ASP A 630 -30.14 17.11 17.20
C ASP A 630 -29.21 17.07 15.98
N ILE A 631 -29.75 17.44 14.82
CA ILE A 631 -28.98 17.56 13.59
C ILE A 631 -28.28 18.91 13.53
N HIS A 632 -26.96 18.89 13.40
CA HIS A 632 -26.10 20.07 13.17
C HIS A 632 -25.42 19.99 11.81
N MET A 633 -25.08 21.14 11.22
CA MET A 633 -24.40 21.19 9.92
C MET A 633 -22.89 21.18 10.12
N TYR A 634 -22.22 20.13 9.65
CA TYR A 634 -20.77 20.00 9.69
C TYR A 634 -20.21 20.24 8.29
N ALA A 635 -19.06 20.90 8.20
CA ALA A 635 -18.40 21.12 6.92
C ALA A 635 -16.87 21.03 7.00
N ILE A 636 -16.29 20.43 5.95
CA ILE A 636 -14.87 20.41 5.63
C ILE A 636 -14.67 21.30 4.41
N ASP A 637 -13.82 22.32 4.51
CA ASP A 637 -13.43 23.19 3.40
C ASP A 637 -11.94 22.97 3.12
N TRP A 638 -11.65 22.21 2.07
CA TRP A 638 -10.31 21.82 1.66
C TRP A 638 -9.88 22.66 0.46
N GLN A 639 -8.77 23.38 0.65
CA GLN A 639 -8.19 24.28 -0.34
C GLN A 639 -6.67 24.09 -0.41
N PRO A 640 -6.01 24.60 -1.47
CA PRO A 640 -4.54 24.62 -1.52
C PRO A 640 -3.94 25.24 -0.26
N GLY A 641 -3.05 24.49 0.42
CA GLY A 641 -2.36 24.92 1.63
C GLY A 641 -3.21 25.06 2.90
N ARG A 642 -4.53 24.76 2.88
CA ARG A 642 -5.38 24.90 4.09
C ARG A 642 -6.60 23.99 4.14
N ILE A 643 -7.04 23.67 5.35
CA ILE A 643 -8.31 22.99 5.65
C ILE A 643 -9.03 23.76 6.75
N VAL A 644 -10.33 24.03 6.55
CA VAL A 644 -11.19 24.69 7.54
C VAL A 644 -12.35 23.77 7.90
N TRP A 645 -12.56 23.54 9.20
CA TRP A 645 -13.74 22.86 9.72
C TRP A 645 -14.72 23.86 10.29
N SER A 646 -16.00 23.70 9.94
CA SER A 646 -17.08 24.53 10.49
C SER A 646 -18.27 23.73 10.96
N VAL A 647 -18.95 24.25 11.98
CA VAL A 647 -20.17 23.70 12.57
C VAL A 647 -21.21 24.81 12.61
N ASP A 648 -22.40 24.56 12.05
CA ASP A 648 -23.49 25.52 11.91
C ASP A 648 -23.04 26.86 11.28
N GLY A 649 -22.16 26.77 10.28
CA GLY A 649 -21.61 27.91 9.55
C GLY A 649 -20.54 28.71 10.30
N LYS A 650 -20.13 28.29 11.49
CA LYS A 650 -19.04 28.91 12.28
C LYS A 650 -17.76 28.09 12.15
N VAL A 651 -16.65 28.73 11.83
CA VAL A 651 -15.34 28.07 11.84
C VAL A 651 -14.99 27.65 13.27
N VAL A 652 -14.68 26.36 13.45
CA VAL A 652 -14.31 25.77 14.75
C VAL A 652 -12.85 25.32 14.78
N HIS A 653 -12.24 25.06 13.62
CA HIS A 653 -10.82 24.73 13.49
C HIS A 653 -10.31 25.08 12.09
N GLU A 654 -9.03 25.38 11.98
CA GLU A 654 -8.31 25.62 10.74
C GLU A 654 -6.93 24.98 10.85
N ARG A 655 -6.45 24.40 9.74
CA ARG A 655 -5.07 23.94 9.58
C ARG A 655 -4.50 24.48 8.29
N VAL A 656 -3.22 24.79 8.34
CA VAL A 656 -2.43 25.25 7.20
C VAL A 656 -1.27 24.29 6.94
N GLY A 657 -0.55 24.48 5.84
CA GLY A 657 0.64 23.70 5.51
C GLY A 657 1.62 23.61 6.69
N TRP A 658 2.01 22.37 7.03
CA TRP A 658 2.88 22.04 8.17
C TRP A 658 2.31 22.33 9.56
N ASP A 659 0.97 22.31 9.71
CA ASP A 659 0.28 22.49 11.01
C ASP A 659 -0.53 21.24 11.42
N PRO A 660 0.12 20.12 11.85
CA PRO A 660 1.56 19.89 11.92
C PRO A 660 2.09 19.04 10.75
N THR A 661 1.25 18.76 9.75
CA THR A 661 1.57 17.97 8.56
C THR A 661 1.33 18.78 7.29
N PRO A 662 1.87 18.36 6.14
CA PRO A 662 1.41 18.81 4.84
C PRO A 662 -0.12 18.64 4.67
N ILE A 663 -0.71 19.48 3.83
CA ILE A 663 -2.11 19.37 3.44
C ILE A 663 -2.23 18.34 2.30
N PRO A 664 -3.18 17.38 2.37
CA PRO A 664 -3.50 16.48 1.27
C PRO A 664 -3.70 17.21 -0.06
N HIS A 665 -3.25 16.58 -1.14
CA HIS A 665 -3.16 17.23 -2.46
C HIS A 665 -3.70 16.37 -3.59
N LEU A 666 -3.98 15.10 -3.32
CA LEU A 666 -4.47 14.16 -4.32
C LEU A 666 -5.99 14.00 -4.20
N PRO A 667 -6.69 13.72 -5.31
CA PRO A 667 -8.14 13.59 -5.31
C PRO A 667 -8.65 12.55 -4.32
N MET A 668 -9.73 12.90 -3.59
CA MET A 668 -10.36 12.07 -2.56
C MET A 668 -11.87 11.92 -2.80
N ARG A 669 -12.45 10.80 -2.35
CA ARG A 669 -13.90 10.60 -2.31
C ARG A 669 -14.45 11.06 -0.97
N LEU A 670 -15.69 11.54 -0.95
CA LEU A 670 -16.43 11.84 0.28
C LEU A 670 -17.05 10.54 0.81
N HIS A 671 -16.93 10.30 2.11
CA HIS A 671 -17.47 9.15 2.80
C HIS A 671 -18.27 9.58 4.02
N ALA A 672 -19.31 8.83 4.36
CA ALA A 672 -19.89 8.86 5.69
C ALA A 672 -20.31 7.46 6.14
N ASN A 673 -20.18 7.19 7.44
CA ASN A 673 -20.44 5.89 8.00
C ASN A 673 -20.85 5.96 9.48
N LEU A 674 -21.33 4.82 9.98
CA LEU A 674 -21.39 4.52 11.40
C LEU A 674 -20.57 3.26 11.63
N TRP A 675 -19.64 3.29 12.57
CA TRP A 675 -18.68 2.21 12.73
C TRP A 675 -18.26 2.00 14.18
N ALA A 676 -17.63 0.86 14.44
CA ALA A 676 -17.17 0.45 15.76
C ALA A 676 -15.65 0.23 15.73
N PRO A 677 -14.81 1.15 16.20
CA PRO A 677 -13.37 0.94 16.19
C PRO A 677 -12.93 -0.23 17.07
N ARG A 678 -11.92 -0.98 16.61
CA ARG A 678 -11.17 -1.91 17.47
C ARG A 678 -10.37 -1.18 18.55
N SER A 679 -9.99 0.07 18.29
CA SER A 679 -9.21 0.87 19.23
C SER A 679 -10.10 1.43 20.34
N GLU A 680 -10.07 0.80 21.52
CA GLU A 680 -10.78 1.29 22.71
C GLU A 680 -10.33 2.71 23.12
N LYS A 681 -9.10 3.10 22.77
CA LYS A 681 -8.60 4.46 23.03
C LYS A 681 -9.34 5.53 22.21
N LEU A 682 -9.87 5.17 21.04
CA LEU A 682 -10.53 6.13 20.13
C LEU A 682 -11.96 6.45 20.61
N ALA A 683 -12.76 5.43 20.92
CA ALA A 683 -14.18 5.61 21.22
C ALA A 683 -14.69 4.86 22.46
N GLY A 684 -13.81 4.17 23.20
CA GLY A 684 -14.20 3.26 24.27
C GLY A 684 -14.57 1.86 23.76
N GLN A 685 -14.97 0.98 24.68
CA GLN A 685 -15.49 -0.35 24.34
C GLN A 685 -16.96 -0.23 23.91
N VAL A 686 -17.38 -1.03 22.93
CA VAL A 686 -18.79 -1.07 22.49
C VAL A 686 -19.69 -1.55 23.64
N ASP A 687 -20.62 -0.69 24.06
CA ASP A 687 -21.67 -1.06 25.00
C ASP A 687 -22.85 -1.70 24.25
N LYS A 688 -22.95 -3.03 24.34
CA LYS A 688 -24.01 -3.80 23.66
C LYS A 688 -25.42 -3.43 24.12
N ALA A 689 -25.59 -2.87 25.33
CA ALA A 689 -26.90 -2.43 25.81
C ALA A 689 -27.41 -1.19 25.05
N THR A 690 -26.53 -0.46 24.36
CA THR A 690 -26.89 0.69 23.54
C THR A 690 -27.19 0.33 22.07
N LEU A 691 -27.10 -0.96 21.71
CA LEU A 691 -27.39 -1.44 20.36
C LEU A 691 -28.85 -1.94 20.24
N PRO A 692 -29.53 -1.72 19.08
CA PRO A 692 -29.03 -0.97 17.93
C PRO A 692 -28.97 0.54 18.20
N SER A 693 -27.99 1.20 17.59
CA SER A 693 -27.85 2.66 17.61
C SER A 693 -27.83 3.21 16.19
N THR A 694 -28.20 4.48 16.01
CA THR A 694 -28.45 5.05 14.69
C THR A 694 -27.83 6.45 14.58
N ALA A 695 -27.12 6.69 13.47
CA ALA A 695 -26.70 8.01 13.02
C ALA A 695 -27.61 8.49 11.87
N ALA A 696 -27.93 9.79 11.84
CA ALA A 696 -28.76 10.38 10.80
C ALA A 696 -27.95 11.39 9.96
N PHE A 697 -28.13 11.33 8.64
CA PHE A 697 -27.49 12.21 7.67
C PHE A 697 -28.53 12.84 6.74
N ARG A 698 -28.46 14.16 6.51
CA ARG A 698 -29.32 14.87 5.57
C ARG A 698 -28.61 16.03 4.88
N ASN A 699 -29.15 16.46 3.74
CA ASN A 699 -28.70 17.66 3.01
C ASN A 699 -27.20 17.68 2.70
N ILE A 700 -26.67 16.56 2.21
CA ILE A 700 -25.26 16.47 1.82
C ILE A 700 -25.03 17.32 0.58
N SER A 701 -24.07 18.24 0.65
CA SER A 701 -23.75 19.16 -0.45
C SER A 701 -22.24 19.25 -0.66
N VAL A 702 -21.82 19.29 -1.93
CA VAL A 702 -20.42 19.47 -2.31
C VAL A 702 -20.31 20.67 -3.26
N PHE A 703 -19.37 21.57 -2.98
CA PHE A 703 -19.04 22.75 -3.79
C PHE A 703 -17.55 22.67 -4.14
N GLY A 704 -17.14 22.83 -5.40
CA GLY A 704 -15.72 22.78 -5.73
C GLY A 704 -15.40 22.39 -7.16
N THR A 705 -14.23 21.76 -7.35
CA THR A 705 -13.74 21.27 -8.65
C THR A 705 -13.65 19.74 -8.64
N MET A 706 -14.02 19.13 -9.77
CA MET A 706 -13.89 17.68 -9.98
C MET A 706 -12.46 17.35 -10.45
N ASP A 707 -12.02 16.11 -10.25
CA ASP A 707 -10.82 15.59 -10.92
C ASP A 707 -11.01 15.64 -12.44
N ASP A 708 -10.17 16.41 -13.13
CA ASP A 708 -10.25 16.61 -14.58
C ASP A 708 -10.09 15.29 -15.36
N ARG A 709 -9.50 14.25 -14.76
CA ARG A 709 -9.39 12.91 -15.38
C ARG A 709 -10.71 12.17 -15.46
N GLN A 710 -11.70 12.55 -14.66
CA GLN A 710 -13.07 12.02 -14.74
C GLN A 710 -13.94 12.78 -15.78
N ARG A 711 -13.42 13.81 -16.47
CA ARG A 711 -14.12 14.47 -17.60
C ARG A 711 -14.03 13.71 -18.92
N SER A 712 -13.23 12.65 -19.00
CA SER A 712 -13.08 11.87 -20.23
C SER A 712 -14.31 10.98 -20.47
N PRO A 713 -14.99 11.03 -21.64
CA PRO A 713 -16.23 10.30 -21.91
C PRO A 713 -16.07 8.77 -22.04
N TYR A 714 -14.88 8.21 -21.78
CA TYR A 714 -14.62 6.77 -21.85
C TYR A 714 -15.14 5.96 -20.64
N MET A 715 -15.90 6.57 -19.73
CA MET A 715 -16.57 5.94 -18.60
C MET A 715 -18.10 6.12 -18.65
N ALA A 716 -18.70 6.00 -19.85
CA ALA A 716 -20.13 5.77 -19.97
C ALA A 716 -20.42 4.25 -19.93
N PRO A 717 -21.44 3.76 -19.20
CA PRO A 717 -21.93 2.41 -19.39
C PRO A 717 -22.39 2.29 -20.84
N GLN A 718 -21.84 1.34 -21.59
CA GLN A 718 -22.39 0.99 -22.90
C GLN A 718 -23.82 0.51 -22.68
N LEU A 719 -24.78 1.38 -23.01
CA LEU A 719 -26.17 1.00 -23.20
C LEU A 719 -26.19 -0.01 -24.33
N VAL A 720 -26.62 -1.23 -24.00
CA VAL A 720 -26.93 -2.27 -24.98
C VAL A 720 -28.13 -1.76 -25.78
N ASP A 721 -27.90 -1.42 -27.04
CA ASP A 721 -28.96 -1.19 -28.01
C ASP A 721 -29.71 -2.51 -28.21
N LEU A 722 -30.89 -2.61 -27.59
CA LEU A 722 -31.90 -3.61 -27.94
C LEU A 722 -32.67 -3.06 -29.14
N ASN A 723 -32.23 -3.43 -30.34
CA ASN A 723 -33.05 -3.43 -31.56
C ASN A 723 -32.51 -4.52 -32.51
N GLU A 724 -33.03 -5.73 -32.30
CA GLU A 724 -33.69 -6.66 -33.26
C GLU A 724 -33.32 -6.63 -34.77
N PRO A 725 -33.46 -7.78 -35.47
CA PRO A 725 -34.73 -8.51 -35.62
C PRO A 725 -34.87 -9.82 -34.84
#